data_AF-A0A7I0HV14-F1
#
_entry.id   AF-A0A7I0HV14-F1
#
_cell.length_a   1.000
_cell.length_b   1.000
_cell.length_c   1.000
_cell.angle_alpha   90.00
_cell.angle_beta   90.00
_cell.angle_gamma   90.00
#
_symmetry.space_group_name_H-M   'P 1'
#
loop_
_entity.id
_entity.type
_entity.pdbx_description
1 polymer ?
#
loop_
_entity_poly.entity_id
_entity_poly.type
_entity_poly.pdbx_seq_one_letter_code
_entity_poly.pdbx_strand_id
1 'polypeptide(L)'
;MLKFVSILSVSVFWITSIGARPGMGNSYRSSSSSSSSSRSTYSSYKPSSTSSSSSSKSNHSSNSYSTSSTPEPTSYFETTNHNVSIHLFADGSADVNETFRIKKDQSKIGIRRPTFLIQNEAEIEELVVLPEQLYSSHNAGIITIFWPNNQSNPEMEISLKYRIKQAYLPIGNVSLIYWRFSKTSFSSNPFVLDLKWEEETFSQQFRIQEEIFNSSTSDYERKNLQISKNDLQFHYKQPSNSENNSLVIIDVANFGNLSNSNTLQRELEDSQKRYTLEETVTIHDNGIHDYRSKIQISKNNSNIDSLQLQLGLNRFREFGESIWNQFWTPAFQISYAFEGLSTYFWHLFSVTLSESQDEPNDKKLFTFAFKTIGETTNLWDQGIERWVRITSLEKNDQLVLEKFSLNVLCESQIDPTLTNIEIIARQCEYCSDTLDQNSIIIPVQPNWEVNGFSLQWDHPIPSNYLLFLKIKEKDKKIIYNPILIFYAVFNAFLHSPGSGNHLGHLTALGILSICLLIFGFFFFNKNQKGRFQKKLHQSIISQIQEFDPTFDFNQFKEKVITITEKTVTSWDKGDMEPSRNFISAAVFQRFSIQLNLMKVIDGEVNRMKGFKVLTIQIINFTIEAEYVTLHLKLKCKTKDKTFLKHTSELEIQNTLEKEPYVTYEEIHSYTRKIETQTKPNVDLIHHLCPSCGASPKFAHPTNRCEYCGVIFNSGQADWVLTEITQTVEWDTTNVSNLKSLPNEVTKQLLEDRASTVFWKYIHYQSIPNSQILFRESSDQSYLKLGKPGNEPMFSPVVGSCHLVNFEKESKPQRMSCEIRWSVARKKGLLPEHRRSRITLVLPSERPKSLGFSEISCENCGAPLPEVDSSACGYCQKVIPGKISDWLFESIQIISL
;
A
#
# COMPACT_ATOMS: atom_id res chain seq x y z
N MET A 1 -47.20 -7.29 -31.99
CA MET A 1 -46.47 -8.51 -31.56
C MET A 1 -45.09 -8.23 -30.92
N LEU A 2 -44.73 -6.97 -30.61
CA LEU A 2 -43.41 -6.59 -30.05
C LEU A 2 -43.42 -6.19 -28.56
N LYS A 3 -44.59 -6.20 -27.88
CA LYS A 3 -44.68 -5.85 -26.44
C LYS A 3 -44.59 -7.05 -25.49
N PHE A 4 -44.60 -8.28 -26.00
CA PHE A 4 -44.54 -9.50 -25.19
C PHE A 4 -43.14 -10.12 -25.12
N VAL A 5 -42.21 -9.75 -26.01
CA VAL A 5 -40.85 -10.30 -26.06
C VAL A 5 -39.86 -9.54 -25.16
N SER A 6 -40.23 -8.32 -24.71
CA SER A 6 -39.39 -7.48 -23.85
C SER A 6 -39.51 -7.76 -22.35
N ILE A 7 -40.40 -8.65 -21.92
CA ILE A 7 -40.61 -8.98 -20.48
C ILE A 7 -39.97 -10.34 -20.11
N LEU A 8 -39.57 -11.16 -21.09
CA LEU A 8 -39.10 -12.52 -20.82
C LEU A 8 -37.58 -12.74 -20.94
N SER A 9 -36.80 -11.77 -21.41
CA SER A 9 -35.35 -11.92 -21.62
C SER A 9 -34.45 -11.17 -20.63
N VAL A 10 -35.01 -10.46 -19.66
CA VAL A 10 -34.25 -9.74 -18.61
C VAL A 10 -34.20 -10.53 -17.29
N SER A 11 -34.90 -11.66 -17.19
CA SER A 11 -35.04 -12.43 -15.94
C SER A 11 -33.94 -13.48 -15.68
N VAL A 12 -32.92 -13.60 -16.52
CA VAL A 12 -31.90 -14.66 -16.42
C VAL A 12 -30.46 -14.14 -16.31
N PHE A 13 -30.25 -12.81 -16.27
CA PHE A 13 -28.95 -12.26 -15.91
C PHE A 13 -28.81 -12.26 -14.38
N TRP A 14 -28.10 -13.29 -13.88
CA TRP A 14 -27.36 -13.34 -12.62
C TRP A 14 -27.63 -12.14 -11.70
N ILE A 15 -28.76 -12.17 -11.00
CA ILE A 15 -28.87 -11.47 -9.73
C ILE A 15 -27.91 -12.24 -8.84
N THR A 16 -26.65 -11.79 -8.73
CA THR A 16 -25.89 -12.07 -7.52
C THR A 16 -26.78 -11.53 -6.40
N SER A 17 -27.42 -12.42 -5.66
CA SER A 17 -28.17 -12.02 -4.49
C SER A 17 -27.21 -11.18 -3.65
N ILE A 18 -27.53 -9.89 -3.49
CA ILE A 18 -26.86 -9.06 -2.51
C ILE A 18 -27.37 -9.62 -1.18
N GLY A 19 -26.60 -10.53 -0.62
CA GLY A 19 -26.90 -11.16 0.66
C GLY A 19 -26.64 -10.17 1.80
N ALA A 20 -27.30 -10.40 2.94
CA ALA A 20 -26.85 -9.83 4.20
C ALA A 20 -25.40 -10.25 4.48
N ARG A 21 -24.67 -9.47 5.28
CA ARG A 21 -23.28 -9.75 5.64
C ARG A 21 -23.16 -11.18 6.21
N PRO A 22 -22.32 -12.04 5.61
CA PRO A 22 -21.99 -13.32 6.20
C PRO A 22 -21.24 -13.14 7.55
N GLY A 23 -21.47 -14.05 8.50
CA GLY A 23 -20.67 -14.21 9.72
C GLY A 23 -20.80 -13.13 10.80
N MET A 24 -20.72 -11.85 10.43
CA MET A 24 -20.57 -10.69 11.33
C MET A 24 -21.86 -9.88 11.56
N GLY A 25 -22.99 -10.34 11.02
CA GLY A 25 -24.30 -9.76 11.26
C GLY A 25 -25.30 -10.11 10.16
N ASN A 26 -26.30 -10.92 10.47
CA ASN A 26 -27.51 -11.00 9.66
C ASN A 26 -28.34 -9.72 9.86
N SER A 27 -29.19 -9.33 8.91
CA SER A 27 -30.08 -8.17 9.11
C SER A 27 -31.25 -8.55 10.01
N TYR A 28 -31.70 -7.61 10.84
CA TYR A 28 -32.96 -7.76 11.59
C TYR A 28 -34.15 -7.96 10.62
N ARG A 29 -34.11 -7.44 9.39
CA ARG A 29 -35.23 -7.54 8.44
C ARG A 29 -35.17 -8.73 7.46
N SER A 30 -34.05 -9.45 7.37
CA SER A 30 -33.79 -10.46 6.32
C SER A 30 -34.15 -11.88 6.73
N SER A 31 -34.89 -12.08 7.83
CA SER A 31 -35.31 -13.41 8.29
C SER A 31 -36.45 -14.04 7.45
N SER A 32 -36.72 -13.54 6.25
CA SER A 32 -37.62 -14.17 5.29
C SER A 32 -36.86 -14.47 3.99
N SER A 33 -36.76 -15.76 3.66
CA SER A 33 -36.30 -16.36 2.38
C SER A 33 -34.80 -16.66 2.20
N SER A 34 -34.35 -17.79 2.77
CA SER A 34 -33.44 -18.73 2.07
C SER A 34 -33.36 -20.06 2.82
N SER A 35 -34.22 -21.00 2.43
CA SER A 35 -34.11 -22.40 2.82
C SER A 35 -32.97 -23.07 2.04
N SER A 36 -31.85 -23.39 2.69
CA SER A 36 -30.88 -24.36 2.16
C SER A 36 -31.03 -25.69 2.89
N SER A 37 -31.67 -26.62 2.19
CA SER A 37 -31.91 -28.01 2.58
C SER A 37 -30.61 -28.76 2.88
N SER A 38 -30.52 -29.30 4.09
CA SER A 38 -29.57 -30.35 4.48
C SER A 38 -29.94 -31.67 3.80
N ARG A 39 -29.06 -32.21 2.95
CA ARG A 39 -29.06 -33.62 2.59
C ARG A 39 -27.77 -34.27 3.07
N SER A 40 -27.90 -35.02 4.15
CA SER A 40 -26.95 -36.01 4.64
C SER A 40 -27.00 -37.25 3.77
N THR A 41 -25.85 -37.74 3.31
CA THR A 41 -25.69 -39.16 2.95
C THR A 41 -24.35 -39.68 3.44
N TYR A 42 -24.45 -40.80 4.13
CA TYR A 42 -23.41 -41.55 4.83
C TYR A 42 -23.14 -42.83 4.03
N SER A 43 -21.87 -43.20 3.87
CA SER A 43 -21.29 -44.52 3.49
C SER A 43 -20.08 -44.30 2.57
N SER A 44 -18.98 -45.06 2.56
CA SER A 44 -18.54 -46.25 3.29
C SER A 44 -17.04 -46.48 2.98
N TYR A 45 -16.35 -47.12 3.92
CA TYR A 45 -14.99 -47.68 3.84
C TYR A 45 -14.57 -48.36 2.51
N LYS A 46 -13.34 -48.13 2.03
CA LYS A 46 -12.15 -49.03 2.12
C LYS A 46 -10.93 -48.51 1.32
N PRO A 47 -9.71 -49.04 1.56
CA PRO A 47 -8.43 -48.33 1.37
C PRO A 47 -7.55 -48.85 0.21
N SER A 48 -6.35 -48.25 0.14
CA SER A 48 -5.08 -48.65 -0.51
C SER A 48 -4.86 -48.30 -1.99
N SER A 49 -3.81 -47.52 -2.27
CA SER A 49 -2.52 -48.06 -2.71
C SER A 49 -1.49 -46.95 -2.95
N THR A 50 -0.25 -47.34 -2.66
CA THR A 50 1.04 -46.69 -2.78
C THR A 50 1.41 -46.21 -4.18
N SER A 51 2.11 -45.07 -4.27
CA SER A 51 3.41 -45.07 -4.98
C SER A 51 4.27 -43.87 -4.58
N SER A 52 5.51 -44.23 -4.28
CA SER A 52 6.67 -43.43 -3.93
C SER A 52 7.24 -42.67 -5.13
N SER A 53 7.72 -41.44 -4.91
CA SER A 53 9.02 -41.05 -5.46
C SER A 53 9.67 -39.95 -4.63
N SER A 54 10.91 -40.21 -4.31
CA SER A 54 11.86 -39.49 -3.48
C SER A 54 12.56 -38.37 -4.23
N SER A 55 12.82 -37.24 -3.58
CA SER A 55 14.15 -36.59 -3.61
C SER A 55 14.21 -35.41 -2.64
N SER A 56 14.89 -35.68 -1.52
CA SER A 56 15.91 -34.82 -0.91
C SER A 56 15.73 -33.30 -1.00
N LYS A 57 15.15 -32.69 0.05
CA LYS A 57 15.62 -31.39 0.54
C LYS A 57 15.81 -31.46 2.05
N SER A 58 16.97 -30.98 2.45
CA SER A 58 17.59 -30.99 3.76
C SER A 58 16.69 -30.44 4.86
N ASN A 59 16.59 -31.22 5.93
CA ASN A 59 16.14 -30.75 7.23
C ASN A 59 17.18 -29.79 7.81
N HIS A 60 16.94 -28.49 7.67
CA HIS A 60 17.32 -27.54 8.71
C HIS A 60 16.04 -26.94 9.27
N SER A 61 15.55 -27.58 10.34
CA SER A 61 14.63 -26.98 11.29
C SER A 61 15.30 -25.76 11.92
N SER A 62 15.11 -24.58 11.35
CA SER A 62 15.25 -23.35 12.12
C SER A 62 14.09 -23.33 13.11
N ASN A 63 14.38 -23.75 14.34
CA ASN A 63 13.57 -23.38 15.49
C ASN A 63 13.42 -21.86 15.45
N SER A 64 12.24 -21.38 15.07
CA SER A 64 11.83 -20.00 15.29
C SER A 64 11.60 -19.83 16.79
N TYR A 65 12.71 -19.72 17.52
CA TYR A 65 12.71 -18.92 18.73
C TYR A 65 12.22 -17.54 18.31
N SER A 66 11.05 -17.18 18.83
CA SER A 66 10.57 -15.82 18.90
C SER A 66 11.67 -14.98 19.53
N THR A 67 12.55 -14.41 18.72
CA THR A 67 13.41 -13.34 19.17
C THR A 67 12.47 -12.20 19.49
N SER A 68 12.39 -11.87 20.77
CA SER A 68 12.02 -10.54 21.22
C SER A 68 12.76 -9.56 20.32
N SER A 69 12.06 -8.88 19.40
CA SER A 69 12.67 -7.80 18.65
C SER A 69 12.99 -6.72 19.66
N THR A 70 14.25 -6.74 20.10
CA THR A 70 14.87 -5.62 20.75
C THR A 70 14.58 -4.39 19.91
N PRO A 71 14.24 -3.27 20.54
CA PRO A 71 13.74 -2.16 19.78
C PRO A 71 14.87 -1.67 18.84
N GLU A 72 14.54 -1.23 17.61
CA GLU A 72 15.52 -0.88 16.58
C GLU A 72 15.70 0.66 16.41
N PRO A 73 16.92 1.13 16.09
CA PRO A 73 17.20 2.52 15.70
C PRO A 73 16.36 3.03 14.52
N THR A 74 15.95 4.30 14.53
CA THR A 74 15.08 4.91 13.48
C THR A 74 15.88 5.42 12.28
N SER A 75 15.37 5.23 11.06
CA SER A 75 15.92 5.87 9.85
C SER A 75 15.35 7.27 9.59
N TYR A 76 14.27 7.64 10.29
CA TYR A 76 13.59 8.94 10.15
C TYR A 76 13.82 9.77 11.40
N PHE A 77 14.53 10.88 11.26
CA PHE A 77 14.84 11.81 12.34
C PHE A 77 15.06 13.22 11.81
N GLU A 78 14.71 14.21 12.65
CA GLU A 78 14.89 15.62 12.32
C GLU A 78 16.25 16.15 12.73
N THR A 79 16.87 16.92 11.84
CA THR A 79 18.18 17.57 12.08
C THR A 79 18.11 19.07 11.87
N THR A 80 19.11 19.79 12.38
CA THR A 80 19.37 21.21 12.09
C THR A 80 20.86 21.38 11.80
N ASN A 81 21.22 22.41 11.01
CA ASN A 81 22.61 22.70 10.61
C ASN A 81 23.33 21.47 10.03
N HIS A 82 22.76 20.88 8.99
CA HIS A 82 23.29 19.65 8.40
C HIS A 82 24.33 19.99 7.34
N ASN A 83 25.59 19.72 7.66
CA ASN A 83 26.71 19.93 6.75
C ASN A 83 27.35 18.59 6.38
N VAL A 84 27.65 18.42 5.11
CA VAL A 84 28.37 17.25 4.58
C VAL A 84 29.57 17.77 3.79
N SER A 85 30.77 17.32 4.15
CA SER A 85 32.01 17.58 3.43
C SER A 85 32.53 16.26 2.88
N ILE A 86 32.86 16.23 1.59
CA ILE A 86 33.40 15.05 0.92
C ILE A 86 34.68 15.43 0.20
N HIS A 87 35.71 14.61 0.34
CA HIS A 87 36.93 14.68 -0.47
C HIS A 87 37.09 13.36 -1.24
N LEU A 88 36.92 13.42 -2.56
CA LEU A 88 37.09 12.29 -3.47
C LEU A 88 38.53 12.22 -3.96
N PHE A 89 39.17 11.07 -3.77
CA PHE A 89 40.55 10.83 -4.19
C PHE A 89 40.60 10.16 -5.58
N ALA A 90 41.75 10.28 -6.25
CA ALA A 90 41.99 9.67 -7.56
C ALA A 90 41.98 8.13 -7.55
N ASP A 91 42.09 7.49 -6.37
CA ASP A 91 41.97 6.04 -6.20
C ASP A 91 40.51 5.54 -6.12
N GLY A 92 39.52 6.45 -6.19
CA GLY A 92 38.10 6.15 -6.10
C GLY A 92 37.57 6.00 -4.67
N SER A 93 38.41 6.21 -3.66
CA SER A 93 37.97 6.32 -2.26
C SER A 93 37.52 7.75 -1.92
N ALA A 94 36.68 7.89 -0.90
CA ALA A 94 36.19 9.20 -0.46
C ALA A 94 36.21 9.35 1.06
N ASP A 95 36.81 10.44 1.53
CA ASP A 95 36.70 10.85 2.94
C ASP A 95 35.43 11.67 3.13
N VAL A 96 34.64 11.29 4.14
CA VAL A 96 33.36 11.92 4.43
C VAL A 96 33.39 12.47 5.85
N ASN A 97 33.06 13.75 5.98
CA ASN A 97 32.85 14.41 7.26
C ASN A 97 31.44 15.04 7.27
N GLU A 98 30.56 14.47 8.08
CA GLU A 98 29.17 14.88 8.19
C GLU A 98 28.89 15.38 9.61
N THR A 99 28.31 16.57 9.73
CA THR A 99 27.93 17.16 11.02
C THR A 99 26.47 17.58 10.99
N PHE A 100 25.71 17.19 12.00
CA PHE A 100 24.33 17.61 12.14
C PHE A 100 23.90 17.63 13.61
N ARG A 101 22.95 18.48 13.93
CA ARG A 101 22.34 18.53 15.26
C ARG A 101 20.99 17.82 15.24
N ILE A 102 20.91 16.66 15.89
CA ILE A 102 19.66 15.91 16.02
C ILE A 102 18.74 16.62 17.02
N LYS A 103 17.46 16.76 16.70
CA LYS A 103 16.48 17.30 17.66
C LYS A 103 16.29 16.36 18.84
N LYS A 104 15.78 16.88 19.96
CA LYS A 104 15.44 16.04 21.12
C LYS A 104 14.34 15.03 20.78
N ASP A 105 14.34 13.93 21.51
CA ASP A 105 13.24 12.94 21.56
C ASP A 105 12.87 12.28 20.22
N GLN A 106 13.86 12.10 19.33
CA GLN A 106 13.66 11.49 18.00
C GLN A 106 13.67 9.96 18.05
N SER A 107 14.45 9.37 18.98
CA SER A 107 14.54 7.93 19.18
C SER A 107 14.99 7.58 20.59
N LYS A 108 14.57 6.42 21.11
CA LYS A 108 14.98 5.88 22.42
C LYS A 108 16.23 5.00 22.37
N ILE A 109 16.73 4.69 21.17
CA ILE A 109 17.69 3.60 20.96
C ILE A 109 18.85 4.06 20.10
N GLY A 110 18.57 4.86 19.08
CA GLY A 110 19.54 5.23 18.07
C GLY A 110 18.93 5.73 16.77
N ILE A 111 19.79 6.09 15.83
CA ILE A 111 19.45 6.43 14.44
C ILE A 111 20.19 5.54 13.45
N ARG A 112 19.58 5.30 12.29
CA ARG A 112 20.18 4.66 11.11
C ARG A 112 20.37 5.71 10.03
N ARG A 113 21.61 5.99 9.66
CA ARG A 113 21.99 6.97 8.65
C ARG A 113 22.52 6.21 7.42
N PRO A 114 21.75 6.11 6.31
CA PRO A 114 22.30 5.63 5.06
C PRO A 114 23.35 6.64 4.55
N THR A 115 24.42 6.15 3.92
CA THR A 115 25.38 7.02 3.22
C THR A 115 24.76 7.60 1.94
N PHE A 116 25.46 8.51 1.26
CA PHE A 116 25.01 9.06 -0.02
C PHE A 116 25.17 8.09 -1.21
N LEU A 117 25.82 6.94 -0.97
CA LEU A 117 25.95 5.87 -1.96
C LEU A 117 24.68 5.02 -1.97
N ILE A 118 24.23 4.68 -3.17
CA ILE A 118 23.05 3.83 -3.37
C ILE A 118 23.40 2.33 -3.30
N GLN A 119 24.67 1.99 -3.05
CA GLN A 119 25.16 0.62 -2.96
C GLN A 119 24.91 0.01 -1.58
N ASN A 120 24.19 -1.13 -1.56
CA ASN A 120 23.92 -1.92 -0.36
C ASN A 120 25.14 -2.65 0.23
N GLU A 121 26.34 -2.52 -0.33
CA GLU A 121 27.54 -3.26 0.13
C GLU A 121 28.80 -2.38 0.22
N ALA A 122 28.67 -1.05 0.25
CA ALA A 122 29.82 -0.16 0.36
C ALA A 122 30.58 -0.39 1.69
N GLU A 123 31.88 -0.66 1.60
CA GLU A 123 32.78 -0.85 2.74
C GLU A 123 33.16 0.53 3.34
N ILE A 124 32.83 0.71 4.62
CA ILE A 124 33.17 1.91 5.41
C ILE A 124 34.37 1.56 6.30
N GLU A 125 35.43 2.35 6.21
CA GLU A 125 36.64 2.22 7.02
C GLU A 125 36.80 3.45 7.93
N GLU A 126 37.53 3.29 9.04
CA GLU A 126 37.92 4.39 9.93
C GLU A 126 36.76 5.24 10.48
N LEU A 127 35.59 4.63 10.73
CA LEU A 127 34.43 5.34 11.29
C LEU A 127 34.72 5.89 12.69
N VAL A 128 34.73 7.22 12.81
CA VAL A 128 34.77 7.97 14.06
C VAL A 128 33.45 8.72 14.23
N VAL A 129 32.78 8.46 15.35
CA VAL A 129 31.53 9.13 15.74
C VAL A 129 31.78 9.99 16.98
N LEU A 130 31.42 11.27 16.89
CA LEU A 130 31.47 12.20 18.01
C LEU A 130 30.05 12.65 18.40
N PRO A 131 29.77 12.81 19.71
CA PRO A 131 30.68 12.59 20.84
C PRO A 131 30.99 11.10 21.09
N GLU A 132 32.19 10.80 21.60
CA GLU A 132 32.75 9.44 21.77
C GLU A 132 31.89 8.48 22.63
N GLN A 133 30.96 9.04 23.41
CA GLN A 133 30.00 8.29 24.23
C GLN A 133 28.91 7.56 23.42
N LEU A 134 28.80 7.84 22.11
CA LEU A 134 27.85 7.18 21.23
C LEU A 134 28.41 5.86 20.73
N TYR A 135 27.64 4.78 20.82
CA TYR A 135 28.01 3.53 20.19
C TYR A 135 27.64 3.58 18.71
N SER A 136 28.51 3.07 17.84
CA SER A 136 28.23 3.02 16.41
C SER A 136 28.53 1.65 15.83
N SER A 137 27.71 1.22 14.88
CA SER A 137 28.02 0.13 13.97
C SER A 137 27.81 0.59 12.54
N HIS A 138 28.45 -0.08 11.59
CA HIS A 138 28.22 0.15 10.18
C HIS A 138 28.13 -1.19 9.47
N ASN A 139 27.25 -1.26 8.48
CA ASN A 139 27.15 -2.38 7.57
C ASN A 139 26.55 -1.86 6.27
N ALA A 140 27.03 -2.33 5.12
CA ALA A 140 26.28 -2.19 3.88
C ALA A 140 25.92 -0.73 3.50
N GLY A 141 26.85 0.22 3.70
CA GLY A 141 26.58 1.65 3.43
C GLY A 141 25.59 2.33 4.41
N ILE A 142 25.28 1.70 5.55
CA ILE A 142 24.44 2.26 6.62
C ILE A 142 25.26 2.40 7.91
N ILE A 143 25.30 3.60 8.46
CA ILE A 143 25.88 3.90 9.78
C ILE A 143 24.75 3.91 10.80
N THR A 144 24.80 3.02 11.79
CA THR A 144 23.84 2.97 12.89
C THR A 144 24.50 3.52 14.15
N ILE A 145 23.87 4.51 14.77
CA ILE A 145 24.33 5.16 15.99
C ILE A 145 23.34 4.81 17.09
N PHE A 146 23.83 4.32 18.22
CA PHE A 146 23.04 3.95 19.38
C PHE A 146 23.28 4.93 20.53
N TRP A 147 22.22 5.21 21.27
CA TRP A 147 22.28 6.04 22.47
C TRP A 147 22.86 5.24 23.63
N PRO A 148 23.68 5.86 24.49
CA PRO A 148 24.28 5.15 25.63
C PRO A 148 23.26 4.68 26.66
N ASN A 149 22.07 5.31 26.72
CA ASN A 149 20.97 4.96 27.62
C ASN A 149 19.67 4.71 26.84
N ASN A 150 18.81 3.80 27.31
CA ASN A 150 17.46 3.52 26.75
C ASN A 150 16.44 4.67 26.93
N GLN A 151 16.91 5.88 27.23
CA GLN A 151 16.10 7.10 27.31
C GLN A 151 16.11 7.81 25.95
N SER A 152 15.14 8.68 25.71
CA SER A 152 15.10 9.47 24.48
C SER A 152 16.35 10.35 24.35
N ASN A 153 16.84 10.54 23.12
CA ASN A 153 18.05 11.33 22.90
C ASN A 153 17.87 12.80 23.31
N PRO A 154 18.85 13.42 23.97
CA PRO A 154 18.91 14.87 24.09
C PRO A 154 19.13 15.50 22.71
N GLU A 155 18.80 16.78 22.59
CA GLU A 155 19.22 17.56 21.44
C GLU A 155 20.75 17.69 21.47
N MET A 156 21.43 17.15 20.46
CA MET A 156 22.89 17.06 20.47
C MET A 156 23.48 17.15 19.08
N GLU A 157 24.72 17.60 19.01
CA GLU A 157 25.51 17.63 17.78
C GLU A 157 26.21 16.29 17.59
N ILE A 158 26.11 15.74 16.39
CA ILE A 158 26.73 14.49 15.98
C ILE A 158 27.66 14.81 14.82
N SER A 159 28.90 14.32 14.91
CA SER A 159 29.87 14.37 13.81
C SER A 159 30.30 12.95 13.45
N LEU A 160 30.22 12.64 12.15
CA LEU A 160 30.63 11.37 11.57
C LEU A 160 31.82 11.65 10.66
N LYS A 161 32.93 10.96 10.91
CA LYS A 161 34.09 10.95 10.01
C LYS A 161 34.36 9.52 9.62
N TYR A 162 34.42 9.25 8.33
CA TYR A 162 34.66 7.91 7.82
C TYR A 162 35.20 7.96 6.40
N ARG A 163 35.87 6.88 6.00
CA ARG A 163 36.35 6.69 4.63
C ARG A 163 35.50 5.64 3.94
N ILE A 164 35.06 5.93 2.72
CA ILE A 164 34.44 4.95 1.84
C ILE A 164 35.52 4.46 0.88
N LYS A 165 35.81 3.15 0.91
CA LYS A 165 36.89 2.55 0.11
C LYS A 165 36.63 2.61 -1.39
N GLN A 166 35.38 2.39 -1.80
CA GLN A 166 34.93 2.42 -3.19
C GLN A 166 33.69 3.32 -3.27
N ALA A 167 33.91 4.60 -3.58
CA ALA A 167 32.84 5.58 -3.72
C ALA A 167 32.25 5.62 -5.14
N TYR A 168 32.28 4.50 -5.86
CA TYR A 168 31.79 4.38 -7.24
C TYR A 168 31.20 2.98 -7.49
N LEU A 169 30.37 2.86 -8.52
CA LEU A 169 29.70 1.64 -8.95
C LEU A 169 30.43 1.05 -10.18
N PRO A 170 31.03 -0.14 -10.08
CA PRO A 170 31.64 -0.79 -11.24
C PRO A 170 30.56 -1.38 -12.17
N ILE A 171 30.53 -0.93 -13.43
CA ILE A 171 29.73 -1.51 -14.51
C ILE A 171 30.70 -2.04 -15.57
N GLY A 172 31.03 -3.32 -15.46
CA GLY A 172 32.11 -3.91 -16.24
C GLY A 172 33.44 -3.25 -15.88
N ASN A 173 34.02 -2.53 -16.84
CA ASN A 173 35.27 -1.78 -16.65
C ASN A 173 35.05 -0.28 -16.43
N VAL A 174 33.80 0.16 -16.33
CA VAL A 174 33.43 1.56 -16.13
C VAL A 174 33.18 1.82 -14.66
N SER A 175 33.70 2.93 -14.15
CA SER A 175 33.43 3.39 -12.79
C SER A 175 32.38 4.49 -12.80
N LEU A 176 31.14 4.15 -12.44
CA LEU A 176 30.04 5.09 -12.41
C LEU A 176 29.93 5.75 -11.02
N ILE A 177 30.03 7.07 -10.98
CA ILE A 177 29.66 7.86 -9.80
C ILE A 177 28.17 8.16 -9.90
N TYR A 178 27.39 7.68 -8.92
CA TYR A 178 25.97 7.96 -8.79
C TYR A 178 25.62 8.17 -7.32
N TRP A 179 25.81 9.40 -6.83
CA TRP A 179 25.61 9.77 -5.43
C TRP A 179 24.32 10.54 -5.27
N ARG A 180 23.59 10.27 -4.18
CA ARG A 180 22.34 10.94 -3.88
C ARG A 180 22.30 11.42 -2.44
N PHE A 181 22.11 12.72 -2.27
CA PHE A 181 21.93 13.37 -0.99
C PHE A 181 20.45 13.67 -0.79
N SER A 182 19.77 12.79 -0.06
CA SER A 182 18.36 12.96 0.34
C SER A 182 18.25 13.40 1.80
N LYS A 183 17.16 14.11 2.13
CA LYS A 183 16.86 14.52 3.51
C LYS A 183 16.41 13.32 4.35
N THR A 184 16.78 13.31 5.63
CA THR A 184 16.21 12.40 6.63
C THR A 184 14.81 12.85 7.08
N SER A 185 14.53 14.17 7.01
CA SER A 185 13.19 14.75 7.21
C SER A 185 13.02 16.11 6.50
N PHE A 186 11.78 16.55 6.33
CA PHE A 186 11.44 17.87 5.74
C PHE A 186 12.00 19.06 6.54
N SER A 187 12.22 18.88 7.85
CA SER A 187 12.68 19.94 8.77
C SER A 187 14.20 20.08 8.85
N SER A 188 14.97 19.21 8.17
CA SER A 188 16.43 19.30 8.05
C SER A 188 16.86 20.49 7.17
N ASN A 189 16.99 21.67 7.78
CA ASN A 189 17.45 22.90 7.16
C ASN A 189 18.37 23.71 8.11
N PRO A 190 19.35 24.46 7.60
CA PRO A 190 19.86 24.42 6.22
C PRO A 190 20.67 23.14 5.96
N PHE A 191 20.69 22.69 4.71
CA PHE A 191 21.61 21.66 4.21
C PHE A 191 22.76 22.32 3.44
N VAL A 192 23.99 21.94 3.78
CA VAL A 192 25.22 22.43 3.14
C VAL A 192 26.05 21.26 2.67
N LEU A 193 26.49 21.29 1.41
CA LEU A 193 27.40 20.32 0.82
C LEU A 193 28.69 21.02 0.38
N ASP A 194 29.83 20.54 0.86
CA ASP A 194 31.17 20.91 0.38
C ASP A 194 31.82 19.69 -0.26
N LEU A 195 31.93 19.68 -1.58
CA LEU A 195 32.53 18.59 -2.34
C LEU A 195 33.88 19.03 -2.90
N LYS A 196 34.94 18.27 -2.63
CA LYS A 196 36.28 18.45 -3.18
C LYS A 196 36.72 17.19 -3.90
N TRP A 197 37.53 17.33 -4.93
CA TRP A 197 38.08 16.20 -5.67
C TRP A 197 39.49 16.50 -6.18
N GLU A 198 40.27 15.46 -6.44
CA GLU A 198 41.60 15.58 -7.04
C GLU A 198 41.52 15.74 -8.57
N GLU A 199 42.59 16.22 -9.20
CA GLU A 199 42.65 16.35 -10.66
C GLU A 199 42.39 14.99 -11.35
N GLU A 200 41.76 15.03 -12.52
CA GLU A 200 41.45 13.85 -13.36
C GLU A 200 40.45 12.84 -12.77
N THR A 201 39.90 13.09 -11.58
CA THR A 201 38.92 12.22 -10.91
C THR A 201 37.56 12.20 -11.61
N PHE A 202 36.99 13.38 -11.88
CA PHE A 202 35.73 13.53 -12.62
C PHE A 202 36.00 13.71 -14.12
N SER A 203 35.16 13.09 -14.94
CA SER A 203 35.19 13.20 -16.39
C SER A 203 34.56 14.52 -16.89
N GLN A 204 34.64 14.76 -18.20
CA GLN A 204 33.96 15.88 -18.85
C GLN A 204 32.43 15.81 -18.76
N GLN A 205 31.88 14.65 -18.42
CA GLN A 205 30.44 14.38 -18.32
C GLN A 205 29.87 14.62 -16.92
N PHE A 206 30.71 15.01 -15.95
CA PHE A 206 30.32 15.31 -14.58
C PHE A 206 29.16 16.32 -14.51
N ARG A 207 28.11 15.93 -13.78
CA ARG A 207 26.92 16.76 -13.55
C ARG A 207 26.53 16.68 -12.08
N ILE A 208 26.15 17.83 -11.54
CA ILE A 208 25.42 17.94 -10.28
C ILE A 208 24.01 18.43 -10.63
N GLN A 209 23.02 17.69 -10.17
CA GLN A 209 21.62 17.91 -10.48
C GLN A 209 20.82 18.09 -9.20
N GLU A 210 19.89 19.04 -9.24
CA GLU A 210 18.83 19.16 -8.25
C GLU A 210 17.63 18.34 -8.75
N GLU A 211 17.19 17.39 -7.93
CA GLU A 211 16.09 16.49 -8.20
C GLU A 211 14.84 16.96 -7.45
N ILE A 212 13.77 17.28 -8.21
CA ILE A 212 12.53 17.88 -7.73
C ILE A 212 11.37 17.01 -8.17
N PHE A 213 10.52 16.57 -7.23
CA PHE A 213 9.32 15.81 -7.59
C PHE A 213 8.30 16.72 -8.27
N ASN A 214 7.97 16.44 -9.54
CA ASN A 214 6.90 17.11 -10.25
C ASN A 214 5.60 16.30 -10.09
N SER A 215 4.68 16.82 -9.27
CA SER A 215 3.39 16.18 -8.99
C SER A 215 2.50 16.00 -10.22
N SER A 216 2.70 16.82 -11.26
CA SER A 216 1.94 16.72 -12.49
C SER A 216 2.38 15.46 -13.25
N THR A 217 3.67 15.32 -13.52
CA THR A 217 4.22 14.15 -14.21
C THR A 217 4.39 12.94 -13.28
N SER A 218 4.17 13.08 -11.98
CA SER A 218 4.45 12.05 -10.96
C SER A 218 5.87 11.46 -11.11
N ASP A 219 6.81 12.31 -11.54
CA ASP A 219 8.19 11.96 -11.89
C ASP A 219 9.14 12.98 -11.24
N TYR A 220 10.39 12.59 -11.00
CA TYR A 220 11.41 13.50 -10.52
C TYR A 220 12.07 14.22 -11.69
N GLU A 221 11.86 15.53 -11.78
CA GLU A 221 12.59 16.37 -12.71
C GLU A 221 13.97 16.70 -12.16
N ARG A 222 15.00 16.56 -13.01
CA ARG A 222 16.38 16.89 -12.66
C ARG A 222 16.84 18.13 -13.39
N LYS A 223 17.34 19.09 -12.63
CA LYS A 223 17.87 20.35 -13.14
C LYS A 223 19.37 20.43 -12.90
N ASN A 224 20.15 20.54 -13.97
CA ASN A 224 21.60 20.74 -13.86
C ASN A 224 21.91 22.05 -13.13
N LEU A 225 22.79 21.98 -12.14
CA LEU A 225 23.39 23.14 -11.50
C LEU A 225 24.60 23.61 -12.32
N GLN A 226 24.86 24.92 -12.33
CA GLN A 226 26.05 25.46 -12.99
C GLN A 226 27.28 25.17 -12.12
N ILE A 227 28.31 24.57 -12.73
CA ILE A 227 29.56 24.20 -12.07
C ILE A 227 30.71 24.84 -12.86
N SER A 228 31.61 25.51 -12.16
CA SER A 228 32.88 25.95 -12.71
C SER A 228 33.81 24.73 -12.78
N LYS A 229 34.05 24.20 -13.99
CA LYS A 229 34.87 22.99 -14.18
C LYS A 229 36.36 23.16 -13.80
N ASN A 230 36.82 24.40 -13.58
CA ASN A 230 38.20 24.68 -13.21
C ASN A 230 38.43 24.66 -11.69
N ASP A 231 37.36 24.68 -10.90
CA ASP A 231 37.45 24.66 -9.46
C ASP A 231 37.32 23.20 -8.99
N LEU A 232 38.36 22.67 -8.33
CA LEU A 232 38.36 21.32 -7.71
C LEU A 232 37.48 21.24 -6.45
N GLN A 233 36.47 22.11 -6.37
CA GLN A 233 35.60 22.27 -5.23
C GLN A 233 34.22 22.78 -5.68
N PHE A 234 33.17 22.24 -5.06
CA PHE A 234 31.80 22.67 -5.23
C PHE A 234 31.16 22.90 -3.87
N HIS A 235 30.69 24.13 -3.64
CA HIS A 235 29.97 24.50 -2.44
C HIS A 235 28.50 24.76 -2.75
N TYR A 236 27.62 24.05 -2.06
CA TYR A 236 26.17 24.20 -2.18
C TYR A 236 25.53 24.48 -0.84
N LYS A 237 24.65 25.49 -0.81
CA LYS A 237 23.82 25.82 0.34
C LYS A 237 22.36 25.87 -0.11
N GLN A 238 21.54 25.02 0.49
CA GLN A 238 20.13 24.93 0.11
C GLN A 238 19.37 26.23 0.43
N PRO A 239 18.52 26.74 -0.48
CA PRO A 239 17.62 27.86 -0.22
C PRO A 239 16.57 27.53 0.85
N SER A 240 16.19 28.51 1.68
CA SER A 240 15.26 28.32 2.82
C SER A 240 13.83 27.92 2.46
N ASN A 241 13.43 28.05 1.18
CA ASN A 241 12.04 27.87 0.70
C ASN A 241 11.85 26.69 -0.28
N SER A 242 12.83 25.80 -0.46
CA SER A 242 12.69 24.67 -1.41
C SER A 242 12.08 23.44 -0.73
N GLU A 243 10.89 23.02 -1.17
CA GLU A 243 10.27 21.77 -0.76
C GLU A 243 10.96 20.57 -1.46
N ASN A 244 11.43 19.58 -0.68
CA ASN A 244 11.82 18.24 -1.15
C ASN A 244 12.78 18.15 -2.36
N ASN A 245 13.92 18.82 -2.28
CA ASN A 245 14.98 18.65 -3.28
C ASN A 245 16.06 17.68 -2.78
N SER A 246 16.42 16.69 -3.60
CA SER A 246 17.63 15.88 -3.42
C SER A 246 18.73 16.37 -4.35
N LEU A 247 19.99 16.26 -3.96
CA LEU A 247 21.10 16.49 -4.89
C LEU A 247 21.59 15.16 -5.42
N VAL A 248 21.78 15.08 -6.73
CA VAL A 248 22.29 13.90 -7.41
C VAL A 248 23.59 14.27 -8.13
N ILE A 249 24.63 13.50 -7.90
CA ILE A 249 25.94 13.67 -8.55
C ILE A 249 26.17 12.46 -9.44
N ILE A 250 26.39 12.72 -10.73
CA ILE A 250 26.50 11.68 -11.75
C ILE A 250 27.74 11.92 -12.58
N ASP A 251 28.56 10.89 -12.75
CA ASP A 251 29.69 10.90 -13.67
C ASP A 251 30.12 9.49 -14.08
N VAL A 252 30.80 9.38 -15.22
CA VAL A 252 31.53 8.18 -15.63
C VAL A 252 33.02 8.45 -15.41
N ALA A 253 33.50 8.18 -14.20
CA ALA A 253 34.84 8.51 -13.77
C ALA A 253 35.87 7.53 -14.36
N ASN A 254 37.06 8.05 -14.63
CA ASN A 254 38.18 7.27 -15.15
C ASN A 254 39.22 7.06 -14.04
N PHE A 255 38.85 6.31 -13.01
CA PHE A 255 39.84 5.86 -12.02
C PHE A 255 40.71 4.81 -12.71
N GLY A 256 41.93 5.20 -13.10
CA GLY A 256 42.79 4.40 -13.97
C GLY A 256 42.90 2.93 -13.51
N ASN A 257 42.68 1.99 -14.44
CA ASN A 257 42.83 0.52 -14.31
C ASN A 257 42.87 -0.04 -12.86
N LEU A 258 41.85 0.22 -12.05
CA LEU A 258 41.65 -0.44 -10.76
C LEU A 258 41.02 -1.81 -11.00
N SER A 259 41.84 -2.74 -11.49
CA SER A 259 41.50 -4.16 -11.60
C SER A 259 41.53 -4.80 -10.20
N ASN A 260 40.49 -4.66 -9.38
CA ASN A 260 40.44 -5.37 -8.08
C ASN A 260 39.01 -5.52 -7.50
N SER A 261 38.06 -6.04 -8.28
CA SER A 261 36.87 -6.68 -7.71
C SER A 261 36.82 -8.16 -8.09
N ASN A 262 37.20 -9.02 -7.15
CA ASN A 262 37.30 -10.48 -7.30
C ASN A 262 35.99 -11.18 -7.69
N THR A 263 34.84 -10.52 -7.57
CA THR A 263 33.50 -11.07 -7.88
C THR A 263 33.15 -10.96 -9.36
N LEU A 264 33.43 -9.83 -10.01
CA LEU A 264 33.23 -9.66 -11.46
C LEU A 264 34.25 -10.47 -12.28
N GLN A 265 35.45 -10.71 -11.74
CA GLN A 265 36.50 -11.47 -12.43
C GLN A 265 36.11 -12.92 -12.76
N ARG A 266 35.28 -13.58 -11.92
CA ARG A 266 34.83 -14.96 -12.18
C ARG A 266 33.79 -15.08 -13.29
N GLU A 267 32.96 -14.04 -13.51
CA GLU A 267 32.03 -14.01 -14.66
C GLU A 267 32.73 -13.52 -15.95
N LEU A 268 33.81 -12.76 -15.81
CA LEU A 268 34.62 -12.23 -16.91
C LEU A 268 35.59 -13.24 -17.55
N GLU A 269 35.83 -14.42 -16.96
CA GLU A 269 36.87 -15.36 -17.45
C GLU A 269 36.45 -16.25 -18.64
N ASP A 270 35.15 -16.47 -18.87
CA ASP A 270 34.68 -17.36 -19.95
C ASP A 270 34.36 -16.58 -21.24
N SER A 271 35.36 -16.45 -22.12
CA SER A 271 35.21 -15.80 -23.43
C SER A 271 34.15 -16.44 -24.33
N GLN A 272 33.75 -17.68 -24.04
CA GLN A 272 32.74 -18.40 -24.82
C GLN A 272 31.33 -17.86 -24.56
N LYS A 273 31.08 -17.19 -23.42
CA LYS A 273 29.78 -16.64 -23.00
C LYS A 273 29.56 -15.16 -23.37
N ARG A 274 30.42 -14.59 -24.21
CA ARG A 274 30.34 -13.19 -24.64
C ARG A 274 29.71 -13.02 -26.01
N TYR A 275 29.00 -11.92 -26.21
CA TYR A 275 28.49 -11.51 -27.52
C TYR A 275 28.64 -10.00 -27.74
N THR A 276 28.66 -9.59 -29.00
CA THR A 276 28.68 -8.18 -29.40
C THR A 276 27.41 -7.83 -30.16
N LEU A 277 26.93 -6.59 -30.00
CA LEU A 277 25.73 -6.07 -30.65
C LEU A 277 26.07 -4.91 -31.59
N GLU A 278 25.63 -4.97 -32.84
CA GLU A 278 25.51 -3.80 -33.70
C GLU A 278 24.03 -3.57 -34.00
N GLU A 279 23.50 -2.41 -33.64
CA GLU A 279 22.08 -2.11 -33.70
C GLU A 279 21.85 -0.77 -34.40
N THR A 280 20.94 -0.77 -35.38
CA THR A 280 20.44 0.44 -36.03
C THR A 280 18.96 0.58 -35.72
N VAL A 281 18.56 1.72 -35.16
CA VAL A 281 17.16 2.01 -34.80
C VAL A 281 16.69 3.23 -35.57
N THR A 282 15.69 3.05 -36.42
CA THR A 282 15.06 4.16 -37.15
C THR A 282 13.80 4.60 -36.42
N ILE A 283 13.80 5.84 -35.93
CA ILE A 283 12.69 6.48 -35.22
C ILE A 283 11.85 7.26 -36.23
N HIS A 284 10.59 6.84 -36.37
CA HIS A 284 9.61 7.50 -37.23
C HIS A 284 8.81 8.55 -36.48
N ASP A 285 8.34 9.57 -37.20
CA ASP A 285 7.55 10.66 -36.64
C ASP A 285 6.15 10.23 -36.17
N ASN A 286 5.71 9.02 -36.54
CA ASN A 286 4.47 8.40 -36.10
C ASN A 286 4.62 7.52 -34.84
N GLY A 287 5.83 7.42 -34.28
CA GLY A 287 6.11 6.76 -33.00
C GLY A 287 6.44 5.28 -33.13
N ILE A 288 6.65 4.82 -34.37
CA ILE A 288 7.19 3.50 -34.68
C ILE A 288 8.71 3.56 -34.62
N HIS A 289 9.33 2.56 -34.01
CA HIS A 289 10.78 2.34 -34.11
C HIS A 289 11.04 1.06 -34.93
N ASP A 290 11.95 1.14 -35.90
CA ASP A 290 12.38 0.02 -36.74
C ASP A 290 13.80 -0.41 -36.31
N TYR A 291 13.91 -1.59 -35.71
CA TYR A 291 15.15 -2.16 -35.20
C TYR A 291 15.75 -3.10 -36.23
N ARG A 292 17.04 -2.92 -36.50
CA ARG A 292 17.87 -3.84 -37.28
C ARG A 292 19.14 -4.14 -36.52
N SER A 293 19.33 -5.39 -36.16
CA SER A 293 20.36 -5.76 -35.19
C SER A 293 21.16 -6.95 -35.69
N LYS A 294 22.45 -6.94 -35.34
CA LYS A 294 23.40 -8.00 -35.60
C LYS A 294 24.05 -8.42 -34.30
N ILE A 295 24.04 -9.73 -34.03
CA ILE A 295 24.68 -10.30 -32.85
C ILE A 295 25.78 -11.26 -33.30
N GLN A 296 26.98 -11.06 -32.77
CA GLN A 296 28.12 -11.95 -33.01
C GLN A 296 28.44 -12.71 -31.71
N ILE A 297 28.53 -14.04 -31.79
CA ILE A 297 28.80 -14.92 -30.63
C ILE A 297 29.74 -16.07 -31.03
N SER A 298 30.49 -16.62 -30.06
CA SER A 298 31.39 -17.77 -30.29
C SER A 298 30.63 -19.03 -30.70
N LYS A 299 31.14 -19.78 -31.68
CA LYS A 299 30.59 -21.09 -32.11
C LYS A 299 30.64 -22.15 -31.02
N ASN A 300 31.60 -22.03 -30.11
CA ASN A 300 31.78 -22.96 -29.00
C ASN A 300 30.85 -22.67 -27.80
N ASN A 301 29.96 -21.68 -27.91
CA ASN A 301 28.98 -21.37 -26.87
C ASN A 301 27.93 -22.48 -26.75
N SER A 302 27.70 -22.99 -25.53
CA SER A 302 26.73 -24.06 -25.25
C SER A 302 25.28 -23.73 -25.58
N ASN A 303 24.94 -22.44 -25.71
CA ASN A 303 23.58 -21.93 -25.94
C ASN A 303 23.33 -21.43 -27.36
N ILE A 304 24.25 -21.70 -28.29
CA ILE A 304 24.18 -21.13 -29.65
C ILE A 304 22.91 -21.53 -30.43
N ASP A 305 22.33 -22.68 -30.10
CA ASP A 305 21.11 -23.21 -30.73
C ASP A 305 19.82 -22.80 -30.01
N SER A 306 19.93 -22.07 -28.89
CA SER A 306 18.80 -21.67 -28.04
C SER A 306 18.81 -20.18 -27.67
N LEU A 307 19.42 -19.33 -28.50
CA LEU A 307 19.50 -17.89 -28.23
C LEU A 307 18.13 -17.23 -28.38
N GLN A 308 17.68 -16.62 -27.28
CA GLN A 308 16.39 -15.94 -27.19
C GLN A 308 16.59 -14.45 -26.93
N LEU A 309 15.69 -13.66 -27.48
CA LEU A 309 15.52 -12.24 -27.22
C LEU A 309 14.24 -12.08 -26.43
N GLN A 310 14.32 -11.52 -25.23
CA GLN A 310 13.12 -11.16 -24.50
C GLN A 310 12.43 -10.01 -25.24
N LEU A 311 11.16 -10.15 -25.57
CA LEU A 311 10.30 -9.07 -26.03
C LEU A 311 9.54 -8.53 -24.82
N GLY A 312 9.59 -7.23 -24.61
CA GLY A 312 9.12 -6.64 -23.36
C GLY A 312 7.64 -6.26 -23.41
N LEU A 313 6.86 -6.72 -22.43
CA LEU A 313 5.74 -5.95 -21.88
C LEU A 313 6.29 -4.78 -21.03
N ASN A 314 7.19 -3.99 -21.61
CA ASN A 314 7.76 -2.84 -20.93
C ASN A 314 6.73 -1.71 -20.99
N ARG A 315 6.35 -1.24 -19.82
CA ARG A 315 5.56 -0.04 -19.68
C ARG A 315 6.52 1.15 -19.72
N PHE A 316 6.65 1.78 -20.88
CA PHE A 316 7.35 3.07 -21.03
C PHE A 316 6.42 4.27 -20.73
N ARG A 317 5.17 3.99 -20.38
CA ARG A 317 4.10 4.98 -20.22
C ARG A 317 3.65 5.03 -18.78
N GLU A 318 4.16 6.02 -18.07
CA GLU A 318 3.78 6.21 -16.67
C GLU A 318 2.89 7.44 -16.54
N PHE A 319 3.22 8.61 -17.12
CA PHE A 319 2.44 9.86 -16.97
C PHE A 319 2.64 10.84 -18.15
N GLY A 320 1.89 11.96 -18.19
CA GLY A 320 2.16 13.08 -19.11
C GLY A 320 1.36 13.17 -20.43
N GLU A 321 0.39 12.27 -20.68
CA GLU A 321 -0.41 12.30 -21.92
C GLU A 321 -1.85 12.82 -21.73
N SER A 322 -2.49 13.19 -22.85
CA SER A 322 -3.93 13.45 -22.87
C SER A 322 -4.72 12.16 -22.72
N ILE A 323 -5.92 12.25 -22.11
CA ILE A 323 -6.86 11.13 -21.97
C ILE A 323 -7.15 10.46 -23.33
N TRP A 324 -7.20 11.26 -24.40
CA TRP A 324 -7.47 10.76 -25.75
C TRP A 324 -6.36 9.84 -26.25
N ASN A 325 -5.09 10.22 -26.05
CA ASN A 325 -3.97 9.39 -26.48
C ASN A 325 -3.85 8.13 -25.63
N GLN A 326 -4.06 8.22 -24.31
CA GLN A 326 -4.10 7.06 -23.42
C GLN A 326 -5.18 6.03 -23.80
N PHE A 327 -6.29 6.48 -24.39
CA PHE A 327 -7.37 5.61 -24.83
C PHE A 327 -6.99 4.76 -26.05
N TRP A 328 -6.33 5.38 -27.05
CA TRP A 328 -6.04 4.72 -28.32
C TRP A 328 -4.74 3.92 -28.34
N THR A 329 -3.83 4.23 -27.43
CA THR A 329 -2.45 3.75 -27.51
C THR A 329 -2.18 2.69 -26.42
N PRO A 330 -1.47 1.59 -26.72
CA PRO A 330 -1.31 0.47 -25.79
C PRO A 330 -0.45 0.84 -24.58
N ALA A 331 -0.83 0.41 -23.37
CA ALA A 331 -0.04 0.69 -22.16
C ALA A 331 1.33 -0.02 -22.12
N PHE A 332 1.56 -0.95 -23.04
CA PHE A 332 2.78 -1.74 -23.17
C PHE A 332 3.34 -1.61 -24.58
N GLN A 333 4.65 -1.81 -24.71
CA GLN A 333 5.30 -1.96 -26.01
C GLN A 333 4.72 -3.15 -26.79
N ILE A 334 4.57 -2.99 -28.10
CA ILE A 334 4.15 -4.07 -29.02
C ILE A 334 5.22 -4.19 -30.11
N SER A 335 5.77 -5.39 -30.27
CA SER A 335 6.71 -5.73 -31.35
C SER A 335 6.03 -6.54 -32.46
N TYR A 336 6.36 -6.27 -33.72
CA TYR A 336 5.79 -6.93 -34.90
C TYR A 336 6.76 -6.86 -36.10
N ALA A 337 6.35 -7.45 -37.24
CA ALA A 337 7.15 -7.49 -38.48
C ALA A 337 8.57 -8.07 -38.27
N PHE A 338 8.62 -9.27 -37.71
CA PHE A 338 9.87 -9.97 -37.42
C PHE A 338 10.52 -10.55 -38.69
N GLU A 339 11.82 -10.32 -38.85
CA GLU A 339 12.68 -10.90 -39.89
C GLU A 339 13.92 -11.52 -39.21
N GLY A 340 14.38 -12.70 -39.66
CA GLY A 340 15.52 -13.40 -39.05
C GLY A 340 15.26 -14.02 -37.66
N LEU A 341 14.00 -13.99 -37.19
CA LEU A 341 13.55 -14.47 -35.89
C LEU A 341 12.46 -15.53 -36.01
N SER A 342 12.50 -16.54 -35.16
CA SER A 342 11.45 -17.53 -34.99
C SER A 342 10.59 -17.21 -33.75
N THR A 343 9.28 -17.31 -33.94
CA THR A 343 8.26 -17.06 -32.91
C THR A 343 7.67 -18.38 -32.43
N TYR A 344 7.51 -18.56 -31.11
CA TYR A 344 6.76 -19.70 -30.53
C TYR A 344 5.37 -19.27 -30.05
N PHE A 345 4.58 -20.20 -29.51
CA PHE A 345 3.23 -19.98 -28.96
C PHE A 345 3.12 -18.82 -27.94
N TRP A 346 4.25 -18.36 -27.36
CA TRP A 346 4.38 -17.25 -26.42
C TRP A 346 5.24 -16.07 -26.94
N HIS A 347 5.24 -15.81 -28.25
CA HIS A 347 6.06 -14.78 -28.92
C HIS A 347 5.85 -13.33 -28.44
N LEU A 348 4.83 -13.05 -27.61
CA LEU A 348 4.68 -11.75 -26.94
C LEU A 348 5.75 -11.49 -25.87
N PHE A 349 6.48 -12.53 -25.44
CA PHE A 349 7.44 -12.45 -24.33
C PHE A 349 8.88 -12.71 -24.75
N SER A 350 9.12 -13.58 -25.73
CA SER A 350 10.45 -13.80 -26.30
C SER A 350 10.38 -14.41 -27.70
N VAL A 351 11.45 -14.20 -28.47
CA VAL A 351 11.66 -14.76 -29.82
C VAL A 351 13.04 -15.39 -29.90
N THR A 352 13.20 -16.41 -30.74
CA THR A 352 14.47 -17.09 -30.92
C THR A 352 15.15 -16.61 -32.20
N LEU A 353 16.47 -16.51 -32.17
CA LEU A 353 17.27 -16.19 -33.34
C LEU A 353 17.29 -17.40 -34.30
N SER A 354 16.84 -17.21 -35.54
CA SER A 354 16.69 -18.33 -36.50
C SER A 354 17.67 -18.27 -37.67
N GLU A 355 18.00 -17.07 -38.16
CA GLU A 355 18.91 -16.90 -39.29
C GLU A 355 20.33 -16.61 -38.81
N SER A 356 21.29 -17.41 -39.27
CA SER A 356 22.68 -17.28 -38.88
C SER A 356 23.65 -17.54 -40.03
N GLN A 357 24.81 -16.90 -39.97
CA GLN A 357 25.90 -17.05 -40.91
C GLN A 357 27.20 -17.32 -40.15
N ASP A 358 28.05 -18.16 -40.74
CA ASP A 358 29.36 -18.46 -40.18
C ASP A 358 30.36 -17.36 -40.54
N GLU A 359 31.08 -16.86 -39.53
CA GLU A 359 32.14 -15.87 -39.71
C GLU A 359 33.54 -16.44 -39.38
N PRO A 360 34.62 -15.79 -39.85
CA PRO A 360 36.00 -16.11 -39.45
C PRO A 360 36.19 -16.02 -37.92
N ASN A 361 37.25 -16.67 -37.41
CA ASN A 361 37.58 -16.73 -35.97
C ASN A 361 36.57 -17.48 -35.08
N ASP A 362 35.93 -18.51 -35.64
CA ASP A 362 35.04 -19.41 -34.89
C ASP A 362 33.85 -18.68 -34.25
N LYS A 363 33.31 -17.69 -34.98
CA LYS A 363 32.16 -16.88 -34.59
C LYS A 363 30.95 -17.13 -35.51
N LYS A 364 29.76 -16.88 -34.97
CA LYS A 364 28.48 -16.97 -35.67
C LYS A 364 27.78 -15.62 -35.60
N LEU A 365 27.29 -15.16 -36.74
CA LEU A 365 26.59 -13.89 -36.91
C LEU A 365 25.09 -14.16 -37.07
N PHE A 366 24.28 -13.52 -36.24
CA PHE A 366 22.82 -13.52 -36.36
C PHE A 366 22.36 -12.13 -36.78
N THR A 367 21.51 -12.06 -37.81
CA THR A 367 20.93 -10.79 -38.29
C THR A 367 19.42 -10.88 -38.17
N PHE A 368 18.80 -9.85 -37.62
CA PHE A 368 17.35 -9.79 -37.44
C PHE A 368 16.82 -8.37 -37.45
N ALA A 369 15.53 -8.25 -37.72
CA ALA A 369 14.82 -6.98 -37.67
C ALA A 369 13.42 -7.14 -37.06
N PHE A 370 12.92 -6.07 -36.45
CA PHE A 370 11.54 -5.99 -35.95
C PHE A 370 11.13 -4.53 -35.76
N LYS A 371 9.82 -4.29 -35.71
CA LYS A 371 9.24 -2.96 -35.46
C LYS A 371 8.57 -2.91 -34.11
N THR A 372 8.59 -1.76 -33.46
CA THR A 372 7.94 -1.53 -32.17
C THR A 372 7.03 -0.32 -32.21
N ILE A 373 6.01 -0.33 -31.35
CA ILE A 373 5.19 0.84 -31.01
C ILE A 373 4.98 0.89 -29.49
N GLY A 374 4.81 2.09 -28.93
CA GLY A 374 4.62 2.30 -27.50
C GLY A 374 5.87 2.78 -26.74
N GLU A 375 6.98 3.00 -27.47
CA GLU A 375 8.24 3.52 -26.94
C GLU A 375 8.37 5.06 -27.02
N THR A 376 7.39 5.74 -27.61
CA THR A 376 7.29 7.21 -27.64
C THR A 376 6.09 7.66 -26.80
N THR A 377 6.25 8.78 -26.09
CA THR A 377 5.24 9.41 -25.22
C THR A 377 5.32 10.94 -25.32
N ASN A 378 4.18 11.64 -25.36
CA ASN A 378 4.13 13.10 -25.21
C ASN A 378 4.24 13.48 -23.73
N LEU A 379 4.98 14.55 -23.41
CA LEU A 379 5.08 15.15 -22.08
C LEU A 379 4.28 16.46 -22.02
N TRP A 380 2.96 16.39 -22.22
CA TRP A 380 2.05 17.54 -22.33
C TRP A 380 2.59 18.67 -23.23
N ASP A 381 3.06 19.76 -22.62
CA ASP A 381 3.62 20.94 -23.29
C ASP A 381 5.16 21.02 -23.17
N GLN A 382 5.81 20.07 -22.49
CA GLN A 382 7.25 20.02 -22.29
C GLN A 382 8.01 19.33 -23.43
N GLY A 383 7.31 18.67 -24.36
CA GLY A 383 7.88 18.01 -25.53
C GLY A 383 7.51 16.53 -25.65
N ILE A 384 8.45 15.71 -26.13
CA ILE A 384 8.30 14.25 -26.22
C ILE A 384 9.43 13.51 -25.51
N GLU A 385 9.13 12.29 -25.09
CA GLU A 385 10.08 11.33 -24.55
C GLU A 385 10.05 10.05 -25.39
N ARG A 386 11.22 9.55 -25.77
CA ARG A 386 11.41 8.33 -26.53
C ARG A 386 12.35 7.40 -25.81
N TRP A 387 12.04 6.11 -25.82
CA TRP A 387 12.86 5.05 -25.27
C TRP A 387 13.36 4.17 -26.42
N VAL A 388 14.67 3.97 -26.53
CA VAL A 388 15.25 3.01 -27.46
C VAL A 388 15.86 1.90 -26.63
N ARG A 389 15.40 0.68 -26.80
CA ARG A 389 15.97 -0.46 -26.08
C ARG A 389 17.29 -0.87 -26.72
N ILE A 390 18.31 -1.13 -25.91
CA ILE A 390 19.52 -1.79 -26.40
C ILE A 390 19.27 -3.30 -26.31
N THR A 391 19.27 -3.99 -27.45
CA THR A 391 18.86 -5.40 -27.51
C THR A 391 19.78 -6.31 -26.70
N SER A 392 19.18 -7.18 -25.87
CA SER A 392 19.90 -8.12 -25.02
C SER A 392 19.32 -9.54 -25.14
N LEU A 393 20.18 -10.55 -25.00
CA LEU A 393 19.80 -11.98 -25.01
C LEU A 393 19.21 -12.42 -23.64
N GLU A 394 18.34 -13.44 -23.66
CA GLU A 394 17.60 -13.95 -22.49
C GLU A 394 18.48 -14.79 -21.52
N LYS A 395 18.11 -14.76 -20.24
CA LYS A 395 18.95 -15.05 -19.05
C LYS A 395 19.15 -16.53 -18.69
N ASN A 396 18.88 -17.48 -19.59
CA ASN A 396 18.91 -18.91 -19.24
C ASN A 396 20.32 -19.41 -18.85
N ASP A 397 21.37 -18.74 -19.32
CA ASP A 397 22.75 -18.81 -18.84
C ASP A 397 23.36 -17.39 -18.92
N GLN A 398 24.30 -17.06 -18.04
CA GLN A 398 24.92 -15.74 -17.87
C GLN A 398 25.70 -15.24 -19.12
N LEU A 399 25.00 -14.88 -20.20
CA LEU A 399 25.60 -14.26 -21.39
C LEU A 399 25.91 -12.79 -21.12
N VAL A 400 27.14 -12.38 -21.39
CA VAL A 400 27.63 -11.02 -21.15
C VAL A 400 27.69 -10.26 -22.47
N LEU A 401 27.02 -9.11 -22.54
CA LEU A 401 27.18 -8.18 -23.66
C LEU A 401 28.55 -7.49 -23.53
N GLU A 402 29.50 -7.85 -24.39
CA GLU A 402 30.88 -7.39 -24.31
C GLU A 402 31.03 -5.93 -24.77
N LYS A 403 30.36 -5.57 -25.85
CA LYS A 403 30.32 -4.22 -26.41
C LYS A 403 29.10 -4.06 -27.32
N PHE A 404 28.64 -2.83 -27.48
CA PHE A 404 27.61 -2.50 -28.45
C PHE A 404 27.91 -1.24 -29.25
N SER A 405 27.40 -1.21 -30.48
CA SER A 405 27.33 -0.04 -31.33
C SER A 405 25.87 0.23 -31.66
N LEU A 406 25.37 1.42 -31.35
CA LEU A 406 24.00 1.84 -31.58
C LEU A 406 23.99 3.04 -32.53
N ASN A 407 23.32 2.89 -33.68
CA ASN A 407 23.08 3.98 -34.62
C ASN A 407 21.59 4.33 -34.63
N VAL A 408 21.23 5.54 -34.20
CA VAL A 408 19.85 6.01 -34.14
C VAL A 408 19.59 6.99 -35.28
N LEU A 409 18.73 6.59 -36.22
CA LEU A 409 18.30 7.40 -37.35
C LEU A 409 16.92 7.99 -37.06
N CYS A 410 16.70 9.27 -37.37
CA CYS A 410 15.43 9.94 -37.14
C CYS A 410 14.89 10.53 -38.45
N GLU A 411 13.58 10.35 -38.65
CA GLU A 411 12.88 10.87 -39.84
C GLU A 411 12.84 12.41 -39.85
N SER A 412 12.60 13.01 -38.68
CA SER A 412 12.76 14.45 -38.45
C SER A 412 14.13 14.78 -37.87
N GLN A 413 14.69 15.92 -38.30
CA GLN A 413 15.96 16.41 -37.79
C GLN A 413 15.90 16.61 -36.27
N ILE A 414 16.90 16.10 -35.56
CA ILE A 414 17.07 16.32 -34.12
C ILE A 414 17.94 17.56 -33.90
N ASP A 415 17.50 18.45 -33.01
CA ASP A 415 18.33 19.56 -32.53
C ASP A 415 19.13 19.11 -31.29
N PRO A 416 20.47 19.02 -31.36
CA PRO A 416 21.31 18.64 -30.23
C PRO A 416 21.16 19.55 -29.01
N THR A 417 20.75 20.81 -29.19
CA THR A 417 20.62 21.79 -28.10
C THR A 417 19.32 21.64 -27.30
N LEU A 418 18.29 21.06 -27.92
CA LEU A 418 16.97 20.83 -27.30
C LEU A 418 16.77 19.38 -26.87
N THR A 419 17.77 18.52 -27.07
CA THR A 419 17.68 17.08 -26.85
C THR A 419 18.58 16.63 -25.70
N ASN A 420 18.01 15.94 -24.72
CA ASN A 420 18.78 15.26 -23.67
C ASN A 420 18.76 13.74 -23.91
N ILE A 421 19.93 13.09 -23.80
CA ILE A 421 20.11 11.66 -24.05
C ILE A 421 20.85 11.04 -22.87
N GLU A 422 20.28 9.97 -22.32
CA GLU A 422 20.78 9.27 -21.14
C GLU A 422 20.59 7.75 -21.31
N ILE A 423 21.55 6.93 -20.89
CA ILE A 423 21.31 5.49 -20.74
C ILE A 423 20.69 5.24 -19.37
N ILE A 424 19.63 4.45 -19.35
CA ILE A 424 18.95 3.97 -18.16
C ILE A 424 19.21 2.47 -18.03
N ALA A 425 19.94 2.07 -16.99
CA ALA A 425 20.13 0.68 -16.64
C ALA A 425 19.04 0.27 -15.62
N ARG A 426 18.26 -0.77 -15.93
CA ARG A 426 17.24 -1.36 -15.05
C ARG A 426 17.63 -2.76 -14.60
N GLN A 427 16.97 -3.28 -13.57
CA GLN A 427 17.24 -4.60 -12.97
C GLN A 427 18.70 -4.75 -12.50
N CYS A 428 19.27 -3.65 -12.01
CA CYS A 428 20.64 -3.61 -11.54
C CYS A 428 20.75 -3.98 -10.06
N GLU A 429 21.91 -4.52 -9.67
CA GLU A 429 22.22 -4.87 -8.27
C GLU A 429 22.26 -3.66 -7.33
N TYR A 430 22.55 -2.48 -7.87
CA TYR A 430 22.81 -1.25 -7.12
C TYR A 430 21.73 -0.18 -7.27
N CYS A 431 20.50 -0.57 -7.61
CA CYS A 431 19.44 0.39 -7.89
C CYS A 431 18.74 0.82 -6.58
N SER A 432 18.33 2.09 -6.46
CA SER A 432 17.71 2.63 -5.23
C SER A 432 16.26 2.18 -5.01
N ASP A 433 15.87 1.99 -3.74
CA ASP A 433 14.52 1.63 -3.27
C ASP A 433 13.46 2.76 -3.36
N THR A 434 13.76 3.90 -3.97
CA THR A 434 12.77 4.99 -4.12
C THR A 434 11.94 4.85 -5.39
N LEU A 435 10.73 5.43 -5.38
CA LEU A 435 9.61 5.35 -6.34
C LEU A 435 9.92 5.11 -7.84
N ASP A 436 11.06 5.55 -8.37
CA ASP A 436 11.57 5.11 -9.68
C ASP A 436 12.26 3.76 -9.55
N GLN A 437 11.42 2.73 -9.48
CA GLN A 437 11.77 1.33 -9.30
C GLN A 437 13.03 0.93 -10.08
N ASN A 438 14.08 0.61 -9.33
CA ASN A 438 15.23 -0.15 -9.78
C ASN A 438 15.93 0.35 -11.06
N SER A 439 16.31 1.64 -11.13
CA SER A 439 17.12 2.14 -12.26
C SER A 439 18.32 3.03 -11.86
N ILE A 440 19.34 3.04 -12.72
CA ILE A 440 20.54 3.89 -12.64
C ILE A 440 20.68 4.65 -13.97
N ILE A 441 21.08 5.92 -13.87
CA ILE A 441 21.37 6.75 -15.05
C ILE A 441 22.86 6.75 -15.33
N ILE A 442 23.21 6.46 -16.59
CA ILE A 442 24.57 6.53 -17.11
C ILE A 442 24.61 7.68 -18.13
N PRO A 443 25.37 8.76 -17.87
CA PRO A 443 25.51 9.84 -18.81
C PRO A 443 26.28 9.35 -20.04
N VAL A 444 25.87 9.82 -21.22
CA VAL A 444 26.52 9.47 -22.48
C VAL A 444 26.68 10.71 -23.36
N GLN A 445 27.70 10.67 -24.22
CA GLN A 445 27.90 11.66 -25.27
C GLN A 445 27.73 10.99 -26.62
N PRO A 446 26.63 11.26 -27.34
CA PRO A 446 26.43 10.71 -28.66
C PRO A 446 27.24 11.47 -29.72
N ASN A 447 27.62 10.77 -30.78
CA ASN A 447 28.20 11.35 -31.97
C ASN A 447 27.07 11.80 -32.89
N TRP A 448 26.82 13.11 -32.96
CA TRP A 448 25.74 13.67 -33.76
C TRP A 448 26.01 13.58 -35.26
N GLU A 449 25.01 13.16 -36.02
CA GLU A 449 25.02 13.02 -37.47
C GLU A 449 23.84 13.80 -38.09
N VAL A 450 23.85 14.03 -39.40
CA VAL A 450 22.83 14.87 -40.08
C VAL A 450 21.40 14.34 -39.85
N ASN A 451 21.25 13.01 -39.81
CA ASN A 451 19.95 12.34 -39.71
C ASN A 451 19.76 11.60 -38.36
N GLY A 452 20.53 11.93 -37.32
CA GLY A 452 20.46 11.22 -36.05
C GLY A 452 21.75 11.28 -35.24
N PHE A 453 22.12 10.16 -34.61
CA PHE A 453 23.35 10.06 -33.83
C PHE A 453 23.80 8.61 -33.63
N SER A 454 25.08 8.41 -33.34
CA SER A 454 25.66 7.11 -33.01
C SER A 454 26.26 7.09 -31.60
N LEU A 455 26.25 5.91 -30.98
CA LEU A 455 26.81 5.65 -29.64
C LEU A 455 27.57 4.33 -29.65
N GLN A 456 28.83 4.38 -29.23
CA GLN A 456 29.67 3.19 -29.08
C GLN A 456 29.99 2.97 -27.60
N TRP A 457 29.88 1.72 -27.16
CA TRP A 457 30.16 1.30 -25.80
C TRP A 457 31.03 0.06 -25.81
N ASP A 458 32.29 0.21 -25.38
CA ASP A 458 33.33 -0.83 -25.48
C ASP A 458 33.61 -1.53 -24.13
N HIS A 459 32.66 -1.50 -23.21
CA HIS A 459 32.80 -2.11 -21.88
C HIS A 459 31.74 -3.20 -21.64
N PRO A 460 32.09 -4.30 -20.95
CA PRO A 460 31.15 -5.39 -20.72
C PRO A 460 30.00 -4.96 -19.80
N ILE A 461 28.78 -5.39 -20.09
CA ILE A 461 27.58 -5.10 -19.29
C ILE A 461 27.18 -6.36 -18.51
N PRO A 462 26.96 -6.24 -17.18
CA PRO A 462 26.48 -7.36 -16.37
C PRO A 462 25.19 -7.99 -16.92
N SER A 463 25.12 -9.33 -16.89
CA SER A 463 24.05 -10.11 -17.53
C SER A 463 22.64 -9.85 -16.96
N ASN A 464 22.56 -9.30 -15.75
CA ASN A 464 21.31 -8.93 -15.09
C ASN A 464 20.76 -7.57 -15.55
N TYR A 465 21.57 -6.69 -16.12
CA TYR A 465 21.19 -5.31 -16.43
C TYR A 465 20.44 -5.23 -17.76
N LEU A 466 19.37 -4.45 -17.79
CA LEU A 466 18.65 -4.08 -19.00
C LEU A 466 18.93 -2.63 -19.34
N LEU A 467 19.48 -2.36 -20.52
CA LEU A 467 19.85 -1.01 -20.94
C LEU A 467 18.79 -0.42 -21.88
N PHE A 468 18.44 0.83 -21.62
CA PHE A 468 17.58 1.64 -22.47
C PHE A 468 18.21 3.00 -22.69
N LEU A 469 18.05 3.57 -23.87
CA LEU A 469 18.40 4.94 -24.17
C LEU A 469 17.14 5.80 -24.04
N LYS A 470 17.16 6.77 -23.12
CA LYS A 470 16.09 7.75 -22.91
C LYS A 470 16.44 9.03 -23.65
N ILE A 471 15.57 9.45 -24.56
CA ILE A 471 15.72 10.65 -25.40
C ILE A 471 14.56 11.60 -25.07
N LYS A 472 14.88 12.81 -24.59
CA LYS A 472 13.90 13.87 -24.32
C LYS A 472 14.12 15.02 -25.29
N GLU A 473 13.12 15.36 -26.10
CA GLU A 473 13.14 16.49 -27.03
C GLU A 473 12.10 17.53 -26.61
N LYS A 474 12.54 18.77 -26.40
CA LYS A 474 11.64 19.89 -26.11
C LYS A 474 10.89 20.35 -27.37
N ASP A 475 9.74 20.99 -27.18
CA ASP A 475 8.95 21.66 -28.23
C ASP A 475 8.48 20.79 -29.40
N LYS A 476 8.46 19.46 -29.21
CA LYS A 476 8.02 18.49 -30.21
C LYS A 476 6.80 17.71 -29.69
N LYS A 477 5.85 17.39 -30.57
CA LYS A 477 4.64 16.63 -30.23
C LYS A 477 4.36 15.58 -31.29
N ILE A 478 3.81 14.45 -30.85
CA ILE A 478 3.41 13.35 -31.72
C ILE A 478 1.90 13.14 -31.68
N ILE A 479 1.31 12.90 -32.86
CA ILE A 479 -0.09 12.54 -33.00
C ILE A 479 -0.15 11.06 -33.37
N TYR A 480 -0.71 10.26 -32.46
CA TYR A 480 -0.89 8.83 -32.72
C TYR A 480 -1.99 8.59 -33.74
N ASN A 481 -1.76 7.64 -34.64
CA ASN A 481 -2.76 7.21 -35.61
C ASN A 481 -3.48 5.94 -35.09
N PRO A 482 -4.78 6.02 -34.74
CA PRO A 482 -5.54 4.88 -34.23
C PRO A 482 -5.56 3.66 -35.16
N ILE A 483 -5.55 3.88 -36.48
CA ILE A 483 -5.59 2.82 -37.49
C ILE A 483 -4.27 2.04 -37.49
N LEU A 484 -3.14 2.74 -37.40
CA LEU A 484 -1.82 2.11 -37.34
C LEU A 484 -1.65 1.30 -36.05
N ILE A 485 -2.14 1.82 -34.92
CA ILE A 485 -2.12 1.10 -33.65
C ILE A 485 -2.99 -0.16 -33.75
N PHE A 486 -4.20 -0.04 -34.29
CA PHE A 486 -5.09 -1.17 -34.49
C PHE A 486 -4.46 -2.23 -35.39
N TYR A 487 -3.85 -1.82 -36.50
CA TYR A 487 -3.13 -2.71 -37.40
C TYR A 487 -1.97 -3.41 -36.68
N ALA A 488 -1.13 -2.69 -35.93
CA ALA A 488 0.00 -3.26 -35.19
C ALA A 488 -0.45 -4.29 -34.14
N VAL A 489 -1.49 -3.96 -33.35
CA VAL A 489 -2.10 -4.89 -32.38
C VAL A 489 -2.64 -6.13 -33.09
N PHE A 490 -3.38 -5.94 -34.17
CA PHE A 490 -4.00 -7.04 -34.91
C PHE A 490 -2.94 -7.92 -35.61
N ASN A 491 -1.87 -7.33 -36.13
CA ASN A 491 -0.79 -8.05 -36.79
C ASN A 491 0.04 -8.87 -35.78
N ALA A 492 0.38 -8.28 -34.63
CA ALA A 492 1.02 -8.99 -33.52
C ALA A 492 0.18 -10.18 -33.02
N PHE A 493 -1.15 -10.06 -33.12
CA PHE A 493 -2.11 -11.07 -32.73
C PHE A 493 -2.32 -12.17 -33.79
N LEU A 494 -2.47 -11.80 -35.06
CA LEU A 494 -2.73 -12.72 -36.17
C LEU A 494 -1.54 -13.64 -36.47
N HIS A 495 -0.32 -13.17 -36.25
CA HIS A 495 0.88 -14.00 -36.40
C HIS A 495 1.18 -14.88 -35.17
N SER A 496 0.32 -14.87 -34.14
CA SER A 496 0.36 -15.84 -33.04
C SER A 496 -0.36 -17.14 -33.44
N PRO A 497 0.34 -18.30 -33.55
CA PRO A 497 -0.33 -19.56 -33.82
C PRO A 497 -0.85 -20.12 -32.49
N GLY A 498 -2.18 -20.22 -32.33
CA GLY A 498 -2.80 -20.76 -31.11
C GLY A 498 -3.93 -19.93 -30.49
N SER A 499 -4.36 -18.86 -31.14
CA SER A 499 -5.52 -18.08 -30.70
C SER A 499 -6.82 -18.91 -30.86
N GLY A 500 -7.20 -19.60 -29.78
CA GLY A 500 -8.47 -20.31 -29.71
C GLY A 500 -9.65 -19.39 -30.01
N ASN A 501 -10.52 -19.82 -30.93
CA ASN A 501 -11.84 -19.28 -31.28
C ASN A 501 -12.17 -17.82 -30.82
N HIS A 502 -11.76 -16.82 -31.61
CA HIS A 502 -12.06 -15.39 -31.36
C HIS A 502 -13.40 -14.90 -31.89
N LEU A 503 -14.41 -15.79 -31.92
CA LEU A 503 -15.83 -15.38 -31.91
C LEU A 503 -16.07 -14.35 -30.78
N GLY A 504 -15.32 -14.43 -29.68
CA GLY A 504 -15.30 -13.48 -28.56
C GLY A 504 -14.93 -12.03 -28.91
N HIS A 505 -14.02 -11.78 -29.87
CA HIS A 505 -13.58 -10.41 -30.18
C HIS A 505 -14.53 -9.70 -31.16
N LEU A 506 -15.09 -10.45 -32.11
CA LEU A 506 -16.15 -9.98 -33.02
C LEU A 506 -17.50 -9.87 -32.29
N THR A 507 -17.80 -10.77 -31.36
CA THR A 507 -18.93 -10.60 -30.43
C THR A 507 -18.69 -9.47 -29.44
N ALA A 508 -17.46 -9.21 -28.97
CA ALA A 508 -17.15 -8.05 -28.15
C ALA A 508 -17.39 -6.73 -28.90
N LEU A 509 -17.11 -6.63 -30.20
CA LEU A 509 -17.40 -5.45 -31.02
C LEU A 509 -18.91 -5.26 -31.27
N GLY A 510 -19.64 -6.36 -31.52
CA GLY A 510 -21.11 -6.34 -31.60
C GLY A 510 -21.78 -6.01 -30.26
N ILE A 511 -21.24 -6.54 -29.16
CA ILE A 511 -21.66 -6.22 -27.79
C ILE A 511 -21.27 -4.79 -27.45
N LEU A 512 -20.13 -4.25 -27.91
CA LEU A 512 -19.70 -2.87 -27.65
C LEU A 512 -20.65 -1.86 -28.31
N SER A 513 -21.12 -2.11 -29.54
CA SER A 513 -22.07 -1.22 -30.22
C SER A 513 -23.47 -1.27 -29.59
N ILE A 514 -23.92 -2.46 -29.19
CA ILE A 514 -25.19 -2.66 -28.47
C ILE A 514 -25.09 -2.11 -27.04
N CYS A 515 -23.95 -2.28 -26.37
CA CYS A 515 -23.65 -1.68 -25.09
C CYS A 515 -23.58 -0.17 -25.19
N LEU A 516 -23.03 0.45 -26.24
CA LEU A 516 -23.06 1.91 -26.41
C LEU A 516 -24.48 2.47 -26.52
N LEU A 517 -25.39 1.74 -27.18
CA LEU A 517 -26.81 2.10 -27.28
C LEU A 517 -27.56 1.92 -25.95
N ILE A 518 -27.33 0.80 -25.25
CA ILE A 518 -27.92 0.54 -23.92
C ILE A 518 -27.30 1.47 -22.86
N PHE A 519 -26.01 1.77 -22.96
CA PHE A 519 -25.27 2.70 -22.11
C PHE A 519 -25.73 4.13 -22.38
N GLY A 520 -26.01 4.56 -23.62
CA GLY A 520 -26.64 5.86 -23.88
C GLY A 520 -27.98 6.04 -23.15
N PHE A 521 -28.80 4.98 -23.12
CA PHE A 521 -30.10 4.98 -22.43
C PHE A 521 -29.96 4.91 -20.89
N PHE A 522 -29.04 4.08 -20.36
CA PHE A 522 -28.75 4.01 -18.92
C PHE A 522 -27.98 5.22 -18.39
N PHE A 523 -27.09 5.81 -19.18
CA PHE A 523 -26.23 6.95 -18.82
C PHE A 523 -27.04 8.24 -18.72
N PHE A 524 -28.12 8.40 -19.48
CA PHE A 524 -29.04 9.53 -19.30
C PHE A 524 -29.78 9.48 -17.95
N ASN A 525 -30.15 8.29 -17.47
CA ASN A 525 -30.75 8.10 -16.13
C ASN A 525 -29.71 8.03 -15.00
N LYS A 526 -28.50 7.54 -15.25
CA LYS A 526 -27.40 7.48 -14.27
C LYS A 526 -26.70 8.84 -14.08
N ASN A 527 -26.67 9.71 -15.11
CA ASN A 527 -26.07 11.05 -15.02
C ASN A 527 -26.83 12.02 -14.10
N GLN A 528 -28.14 11.88 -13.93
CA GLN A 528 -28.85 12.71 -12.94
C GLN A 528 -28.48 12.31 -11.50
N LYS A 529 -28.44 11.00 -11.19
CA LYS A 529 -28.00 10.50 -9.87
C LYS A 529 -26.51 10.72 -9.60
N GLY A 530 -25.65 10.52 -10.60
CA GLY A 530 -24.20 10.76 -10.51
C GLY A 530 -23.84 12.24 -10.34
N ARG A 531 -24.55 13.15 -11.01
CA ARG A 531 -24.35 14.61 -10.80
C ARG A 531 -24.78 15.05 -9.40
N PHE A 532 -25.87 14.52 -8.87
CA PHE A 532 -26.30 14.80 -7.49
C PHE A 532 -25.30 14.27 -6.46
N GLN A 533 -24.84 13.02 -6.60
CA GLN A 533 -23.82 12.46 -5.70
C GLN A 533 -22.48 13.20 -5.80
N LYS A 534 -22.06 13.61 -6.99
CA LYS A 534 -20.83 14.40 -7.17
C LYS A 534 -20.94 15.78 -6.51
N LYS A 535 -22.10 16.44 -6.62
CA LYS A 535 -22.39 17.71 -5.90
C LYS A 535 -22.44 17.52 -4.38
N LEU A 536 -23.12 16.48 -3.90
CA LEU A 536 -23.19 16.15 -2.47
C LEU A 536 -21.80 15.87 -1.90
N HIS A 537 -21.00 15.06 -2.62
CA HIS A 537 -19.62 14.77 -2.26
C HIS A 537 -18.80 16.06 -2.16
N GLN A 538 -18.79 16.90 -3.19
CA GLN A 538 -18.07 18.17 -3.16
C GLN A 538 -18.53 19.10 -2.03
N SER A 539 -19.84 19.16 -1.76
CA SER A 539 -20.41 19.97 -0.67
C SER A 539 -19.94 19.49 0.70
N ILE A 540 -19.98 18.17 0.97
CA ILE A 540 -19.54 17.60 2.25
C ILE A 540 -18.04 17.78 2.44
N ILE A 541 -17.24 17.53 1.40
CA ILE A 541 -15.78 17.74 1.48
C ILE A 541 -15.46 19.20 1.79
N SER A 542 -16.13 20.14 1.12
CA SER A 542 -15.93 21.58 1.37
C SER A 542 -16.27 21.95 2.82
N GLN A 543 -17.39 21.44 3.36
CA GLN A 543 -17.77 21.69 4.76
C GLN A 543 -16.75 21.13 5.76
N ILE A 544 -16.19 19.94 5.50
CA ILE A 544 -15.14 19.39 6.37
C ILE A 544 -13.88 20.25 6.32
N GLN A 545 -13.52 20.72 5.13
CA GLN A 545 -12.33 21.54 4.90
C GLN A 545 -12.43 22.94 5.54
N GLU A 546 -13.64 23.42 5.89
CA GLU A 546 -13.81 24.67 6.65
C GLU A 546 -13.16 24.61 8.04
N PHE A 547 -13.18 23.45 8.71
CA PHE A 547 -12.57 23.26 10.03
C PHE A 547 -11.33 22.35 10.01
N ASP A 548 -11.10 21.60 8.94
CA ASP A 548 -9.91 20.78 8.74
C ASP A 548 -9.35 20.92 7.30
N PRO A 549 -8.56 21.98 7.03
CA PRO A 549 -8.10 22.31 5.67
C PRO A 549 -7.22 21.23 5.02
N THR A 550 -6.59 20.38 5.82
CA THR A 550 -5.71 19.28 5.37
C THR A 550 -6.47 17.97 5.11
N PHE A 551 -7.79 17.94 5.30
CA PHE A 551 -8.60 16.76 5.03
C PHE A 551 -8.60 16.39 3.54
N ASP A 552 -8.07 15.21 3.24
CA ASP A 552 -8.13 14.58 1.92
C ASP A 552 -8.94 13.27 1.99
N PHE A 553 -9.94 13.16 1.11
CA PHE A 553 -10.82 12.00 1.11
C PHE A 553 -10.13 10.73 0.61
N ASN A 554 -9.12 10.81 -0.26
CA ASN A 554 -8.43 9.61 -0.74
C ASN A 554 -7.57 9.01 0.38
N GLN A 555 -6.84 9.82 1.13
CA GLN A 555 -6.12 9.38 2.33
C GLN A 555 -7.08 8.80 3.37
N PHE A 556 -8.22 9.46 3.60
CA PHE A 556 -9.26 8.95 4.49
C PHE A 556 -9.84 7.62 4.01
N LYS A 557 -10.00 7.43 2.69
CA LYS A 557 -10.48 6.18 2.09
C LYS A 557 -9.52 5.03 2.34
N GLU A 558 -8.21 5.22 2.17
CA GLU A 558 -7.20 4.19 2.50
C GLU A 558 -7.29 3.81 3.99
N LYS A 559 -7.42 4.80 4.87
CA LYS A 559 -7.65 4.57 6.31
C LYS A 559 -8.90 3.72 6.59
N VAL A 560 -10.02 4.04 5.94
CA VAL A 560 -11.27 3.27 6.06
C VAL A 560 -11.08 1.82 5.60
N ILE A 561 -10.33 1.59 4.51
CA ILE A 561 -10.02 0.24 4.01
C ILE A 561 -9.20 -0.52 5.07
N THR A 562 -8.09 0.06 5.54
CA THR A 562 -7.22 -0.58 6.54
C THR A 562 -7.96 -0.92 7.83
N ILE A 563 -8.76 0.02 8.36
CA ILE A 563 -9.57 -0.21 9.58
C ILE A 563 -10.56 -1.35 9.36
N THR A 564 -11.23 -1.38 8.21
CA THR A 564 -12.21 -2.42 7.89
C THR A 564 -11.56 -3.79 7.73
N GLU A 565 -10.44 -3.87 7.02
CA GLU A 565 -9.66 -5.11 6.84
C GLU A 565 -9.11 -5.63 8.18
N LYS A 566 -8.62 -4.73 9.03
CA LYS A 566 -8.16 -5.07 10.39
C LYS A 566 -9.30 -5.62 11.24
N THR A 567 -10.48 -5.01 11.17
CA THR A 567 -11.69 -5.44 11.88
C THR A 567 -12.10 -6.86 11.45
N VAL A 568 -12.14 -7.12 10.15
CA VAL A 568 -12.49 -8.45 9.60
C VAL A 568 -11.43 -9.50 9.94
N THR A 569 -10.14 -9.14 9.86
CA THR A 569 -9.04 -10.04 10.24
C THR A 569 -9.09 -10.40 11.74
N SER A 570 -9.46 -9.43 12.58
CA SER A 570 -9.61 -9.63 14.03
C SER A 570 -10.78 -10.58 14.32
N TRP A 571 -11.91 -10.39 13.62
CA TRP A 571 -13.04 -11.30 13.68
C TRP A 571 -12.70 -12.72 13.24
N ASP A 572 -12.03 -12.89 12.08
CA ASP A 572 -11.62 -14.20 11.57
C ASP A 572 -10.73 -14.96 12.57
N LYS A 573 -9.81 -14.25 13.23
CA LYS A 573 -8.96 -14.82 14.29
C LYS A 573 -9.72 -15.12 15.59
N GLY A 574 -10.92 -14.58 15.75
CA GLY A 574 -11.72 -14.70 16.97
C GLY A 574 -11.22 -13.82 18.12
N ASP A 575 -10.46 -12.76 17.82
CA ASP A 575 -9.92 -11.82 18.80
C ASP A 575 -9.99 -10.39 18.25
N MET A 576 -10.80 -9.54 18.88
CA MET A 576 -11.05 -8.15 18.47
C MET A 576 -10.04 -7.14 19.00
N GLU A 577 -9.16 -7.51 19.94
CA GLU A 577 -8.19 -6.60 20.55
C GLU A 577 -7.33 -5.83 19.53
N PRO A 578 -6.84 -6.44 18.43
CA PRO A 578 -6.05 -5.73 17.42
C PRO A 578 -6.79 -4.59 16.71
N SER A 579 -8.13 -4.54 16.79
CA SER A 579 -8.97 -3.48 16.20
C SER A 579 -9.46 -2.45 17.21
N ARG A 580 -9.22 -2.66 18.52
CA ARG A 580 -9.79 -1.86 19.62
C ARG A 580 -9.54 -0.35 19.48
N ASN A 581 -8.40 0.04 18.93
CA ASN A 581 -8.01 1.44 18.79
C ASN A 581 -8.76 2.18 17.66
N PHE A 582 -9.39 1.46 16.74
CA PHE A 582 -10.05 2.01 15.56
C PHE A 582 -11.58 2.02 15.65
N ILE A 583 -12.14 1.29 16.61
CA ILE A 583 -13.58 1.05 16.73
C ILE A 583 -14.10 1.52 18.09
N SER A 584 -15.37 1.96 18.15
CA SER A 584 -15.99 2.39 19.40
C SER A 584 -16.19 1.24 20.39
N ALA A 585 -16.51 1.60 21.63
CA ALA A 585 -16.95 0.68 22.67
C ALA A 585 -18.08 -0.25 22.19
N ALA A 586 -19.12 0.31 21.55
CA ALA A 586 -20.25 -0.48 21.10
C ALA A 586 -19.87 -1.52 20.04
N VAL A 587 -19.09 -1.11 19.03
CA VAL A 587 -18.66 -2.00 17.94
C VAL A 587 -17.72 -3.09 18.48
N PHE A 588 -16.80 -2.71 19.37
CA PHE A 588 -15.90 -3.66 20.02
C PHE A 588 -16.65 -4.69 20.86
N GLN A 589 -17.56 -4.23 21.74
CA GLN A 589 -18.33 -5.13 22.61
C GLN A 589 -19.28 -6.02 21.81
N ARG A 590 -19.95 -5.47 20.78
CA ARG A 590 -20.77 -6.25 19.84
C ARG A 590 -19.99 -7.45 19.30
N PHE A 591 -18.85 -7.21 18.67
CA PHE A 591 -18.12 -8.30 18.02
C PHE A 591 -17.45 -9.24 19.01
N SER A 592 -16.86 -8.72 20.09
CA SER A 592 -16.21 -9.54 21.12
C SER A 592 -17.21 -10.48 21.81
N ILE A 593 -18.39 -9.97 22.15
CA ILE A 593 -19.44 -10.77 22.80
C ILE A 593 -20.06 -11.74 21.81
N GLN A 594 -20.31 -11.35 20.55
CA GLN A 594 -20.80 -12.28 19.53
C GLN A 594 -19.83 -13.46 19.33
N LEU A 595 -18.54 -13.20 19.17
CA LEU A 595 -17.53 -14.26 19.04
C LEU A 595 -17.49 -15.17 20.28
N ASN A 596 -17.61 -14.60 21.48
CA ASN A 596 -17.66 -15.37 22.72
C ASN A 596 -18.90 -16.28 22.76
N LEU A 597 -20.09 -15.75 22.48
CA LEU A 597 -21.32 -16.52 22.45
C LEU A 597 -21.27 -17.62 21.39
N MET A 598 -20.76 -17.34 20.19
CA MET A 598 -20.57 -18.37 19.15
C MET A 598 -19.68 -19.52 19.66
N LYS A 599 -18.59 -19.19 20.35
CA LYS A 599 -17.63 -20.17 20.85
C LYS A 599 -18.11 -20.97 22.07
N VAL A 600 -18.88 -20.34 22.97
CA VAL A 600 -19.28 -20.92 24.27
C VAL A 600 -20.69 -21.50 24.21
N ILE A 601 -21.63 -20.80 23.59
CA ILE A 601 -23.05 -21.18 23.52
C ILE A 601 -23.35 -21.94 22.23
N ASP A 602 -22.95 -21.41 21.07
CA ASP A 602 -23.27 -22.04 19.78
C ASP A 602 -22.35 -23.25 19.48
N GLY A 603 -21.15 -23.28 20.08
CA GLY A 603 -20.14 -24.33 19.84
C GLY A 603 -19.49 -24.22 18.46
N GLU A 604 -19.41 -23.00 17.92
CA GLU A 604 -19.02 -22.69 16.56
C GLU A 604 -17.91 -21.63 16.50
N VAL A 605 -17.24 -21.55 15.36
CA VAL A 605 -16.28 -20.50 15.01
C VAL A 605 -16.58 -20.02 13.59
N ASN A 606 -16.57 -18.71 13.39
CA ASN A 606 -16.68 -18.13 12.06
C ASN A 606 -15.28 -17.90 11.48
N ARG A 607 -15.13 -18.16 10.18
CA ARG A 607 -13.86 -17.99 9.46
C ARG A 607 -14.08 -17.36 8.10
N MET A 608 -13.18 -16.46 7.73
CA MET A 608 -13.29 -15.63 6.54
C MET A 608 -11.99 -15.66 5.73
N LYS A 609 -12.06 -15.61 4.39
CA LYS A 609 -10.88 -15.61 3.51
C LYS A 609 -11.07 -14.66 2.32
N GLY A 610 -10.01 -13.95 1.95
CA GLY A 610 -9.99 -13.08 0.77
C GLY A 610 -10.88 -11.84 0.85
N PHE A 611 -11.10 -11.30 2.05
CA PHE A 611 -11.86 -10.06 2.23
C PHE A 611 -11.23 -8.91 1.42
N LYS A 612 -12.06 -8.14 0.71
CA LYS A 612 -11.65 -6.90 0.00
C LYS A 612 -12.78 -5.87 0.00
N VAL A 613 -12.42 -4.61 0.21
CA VAL A 613 -13.32 -3.47 -0.03
C VAL A 613 -13.28 -3.11 -1.51
N LEU A 614 -14.44 -3.08 -2.17
CA LEU A 614 -14.58 -2.79 -3.60
C LEU A 614 -14.84 -1.31 -3.87
N THR A 615 -15.74 -0.68 -3.09
CA THR A 615 -16.09 0.73 -3.26
C THR A 615 -16.44 1.37 -1.92
N ILE A 616 -16.13 2.66 -1.78
CA ILE A 616 -16.50 3.50 -0.64
C ILE A 616 -17.18 4.76 -1.20
N GLN A 617 -18.35 5.12 -0.68
CA GLN A 617 -19.12 6.30 -1.10
C GLN A 617 -19.59 7.09 0.13
N ILE A 618 -19.39 8.41 0.14
CA ILE A 618 -20.03 9.28 1.14
C ILE A 618 -21.53 9.34 0.83
N ILE A 619 -22.36 9.00 1.81
CA ILE A 619 -23.82 9.06 1.67
C ILE A 619 -24.46 10.12 2.56
N ASN A 620 -23.85 10.47 3.69
CA ASN A 620 -24.35 11.50 4.59
C ASN A 620 -23.22 12.05 5.48
N PHE A 621 -23.48 13.21 6.08
CA PHE A 621 -22.60 13.94 6.98
C PHE A 621 -23.43 14.59 8.08
N THR A 622 -23.02 14.43 9.33
CA THR A 622 -23.73 14.99 10.49
C THR A 622 -22.75 15.64 11.46
N ILE A 623 -23.19 16.72 12.09
CA ILE A 623 -22.47 17.40 13.17
C ILE A 623 -23.38 17.39 14.39
N GLU A 624 -22.89 16.86 15.50
CA GLU A 624 -23.61 16.79 16.78
C GLU A 624 -22.70 17.26 17.93
N ALA A 625 -23.03 18.41 18.51
CA ALA A 625 -22.23 19.08 19.54
C ALA A 625 -20.77 19.30 19.06
N GLU A 626 -19.80 18.61 19.67
CA GLU A 626 -18.38 18.72 19.34
C GLU A 626 -17.88 17.63 18.35
N TYR A 627 -18.77 16.78 17.86
CA TYR A 627 -18.44 15.65 17.00
C TYR A 627 -18.97 15.82 15.58
N VAL A 628 -18.21 15.28 14.64
CA VAL A 628 -18.56 15.18 13.24
C VAL A 628 -18.52 13.72 12.80
N THR A 629 -19.56 13.30 12.10
CA THR A 629 -19.75 11.92 11.64
C THR A 629 -19.92 11.87 10.13
N LEU A 630 -19.08 11.06 9.50
CA LEU A 630 -19.16 10.70 8.08
C LEU A 630 -19.80 9.32 7.93
N HIS A 631 -20.88 9.26 7.17
CA HIS A 631 -21.55 8.01 6.85
C HIS A 631 -21.12 7.53 5.46
N LEU A 632 -20.49 6.36 5.42
CA LEU A 632 -19.88 5.79 4.23
C LEU A 632 -20.58 4.50 3.84
N LYS A 633 -21.06 4.41 2.61
CA LYS A 633 -21.52 3.16 2.03
C LYS A 633 -20.35 2.37 1.48
N LEU A 634 -20.11 1.19 2.03
CA LEU A 634 -19.07 0.25 1.64
C LEU A 634 -19.68 -0.89 0.85
N LYS A 635 -19.01 -1.30 -0.22
CA LYS A 635 -19.27 -2.56 -0.92
C LYS A 635 -18.07 -3.47 -0.73
N CYS A 636 -18.29 -4.65 -0.18
CA CYS A 636 -17.24 -5.59 0.21
C CYS A 636 -17.45 -6.95 -0.44
N LYS A 637 -16.38 -7.72 -0.59
CA LYS A 637 -16.44 -9.14 -0.96
C LYS A 637 -15.59 -9.99 -0.02
N THR A 638 -16.04 -11.20 0.28
CA THR A 638 -15.30 -12.16 1.12
C THR A 638 -15.82 -13.56 0.92
N LYS A 639 -15.01 -14.57 1.26
CA LYS A 639 -15.50 -15.90 1.59
C LYS A 639 -15.77 -15.95 3.09
N ASP A 640 -16.83 -16.63 3.50
CA ASP A 640 -17.23 -16.72 4.90
C ASP A 640 -17.93 -18.05 5.13
N LYS A 641 -17.53 -18.75 6.19
CA LYS A 641 -18.20 -19.96 6.62
C LYS A 641 -18.06 -20.14 8.12
N THR A 642 -19.14 -20.60 8.74
CA THR A 642 -19.14 -21.02 10.15
C THR A 642 -18.88 -22.52 10.25
N PHE A 643 -18.00 -22.89 11.17
CA PHE A 643 -17.55 -24.26 11.43
C PHE A 643 -17.84 -24.65 12.87
N LEU A 644 -17.87 -25.95 13.15
CA LEU A 644 -17.87 -26.42 14.53
C LEU A 644 -16.54 -26.06 15.20
N LYS A 645 -16.58 -25.69 16.47
CA LYS A 645 -15.40 -25.23 17.22
C LYS A 645 -14.21 -26.20 17.23
N HIS A 646 -14.47 -27.50 17.07
CA HIS A 646 -13.46 -28.56 17.09
C HIS A 646 -12.95 -28.95 15.69
N THR A 647 -13.45 -28.32 14.62
CA THR A 647 -12.95 -28.53 13.26
C THR A 647 -11.48 -28.10 13.18
N SER A 648 -10.63 -28.91 12.54
CA SER A 648 -9.21 -28.60 12.41
C SER A 648 -8.95 -27.41 11.48
N GLU A 649 -7.91 -26.62 11.75
CA GLU A 649 -7.59 -25.44 10.94
C GLU A 649 -7.27 -25.80 9.47
N LEU A 650 -6.69 -26.98 9.22
CA LEU A 650 -6.44 -27.50 7.87
C LEU A 650 -7.75 -27.78 7.11
N GLU A 651 -8.74 -28.37 7.79
CA GLU A 651 -10.07 -28.63 7.21
C GLU A 651 -10.84 -27.33 6.93
N ILE A 652 -10.74 -26.36 7.85
CA ILE A 652 -11.27 -25.00 7.68
C ILE A 652 -10.69 -24.36 6.41
N GLN A 653 -9.36 -24.33 6.27
CA GLN A 653 -8.67 -23.77 5.10
C GLN A 653 -9.10 -24.45 3.79
N ASN A 654 -9.09 -25.78 3.75
CA ASN A 654 -9.46 -26.56 2.57
C ASN A 654 -10.93 -26.33 2.16
N THR A 655 -11.82 -26.14 3.14
CA THR A 655 -13.24 -25.86 2.89
C THR A 655 -13.44 -24.42 2.41
N LEU A 656 -12.76 -23.45 3.03
CA LEU A 656 -12.83 -22.03 2.64
C LEU A 656 -12.25 -21.79 1.25
N GLU A 657 -11.26 -22.56 0.80
CA GLU A 657 -10.74 -22.44 -0.56
C GLU A 657 -11.78 -22.74 -1.62
N LYS A 658 -12.71 -23.65 -1.33
CA LYS A 658 -13.79 -24.06 -2.23
C LYS A 658 -15.04 -23.20 -2.08
N GLU A 659 -15.15 -22.41 -1.01
CA GLU A 659 -16.30 -21.53 -0.77
C GLU A 659 -16.34 -20.38 -1.80
N PRO A 660 -17.51 -20.02 -2.33
CA PRO A 660 -17.64 -18.89 -3.25
C PRO A 660 -17.47 -17.54 -2.53
N TYR A 661 -17.07 -16.52 -3.30
CA TYR A 661 -17.09 -15.15 -2.80
C TYR A 661 -18.54 -14.64 -2.70
N VAL A 662 -18.88 -14.05 -1.56
CA VAL A 662 -20.11 -13.30 -1.33
C VAL A 662 -19.79 -11.82 -1.40
N THR A 663 -20.65 -11.04 -2.07
CA THR A 663 -20.58 -9.57 -2.12
C THR A 663 -21.74 -8.96 -1.35
N TYR A 664 -21.47 -7.97 -0.51
CA TYR A 664 -22.48 -7.30 0.32
C TYR A 664 -22.21 -5.80 0.45
N GLU A 665 -23.20 -5.04 0.90
CA GLU A 665 -23.13 -3.58 1.10
C GLU A 665 -23.58 -3.18 2.51
N GLU A 666 -22.82 -2.30 3.14
CA GLU A 666 -23.06 -1.80 4.50
C GLU A 666 -22.77 -0.31 4.59
N ILE A 667 -23.22 0.30 5.68
CA ILE A 667 -22.97 1.70 6.00
C ILE A 667 -22.14 1.76 7.26
N HIS A 668 -20.96 2.35 7.13
CA HIS A 668 -20.03 2.58 8.22
C HIS A 668 -20.09 4.05 8.61
N SER A 669 -20.33 4.32 9.90
CA SER A 669 -20.29 5.67 10.47
C SER A 669 -18.92 5.87 11.12
N TYR A 670 -18.16 6.84 10.62
CA TYR A 670 -16.88 7.24 11.20
C TYR A 670 -17.03 8.59 11.88
N THR A 671 -16.60 8.70 13.13
CA THR A 671 -16.80 9.90 13.96
C THR A 671 -15.47 10.42 14.50
N ARG A 672 -15.30 11.74 14.54
CA ARG A 672 -14.19 12.42 15.24
C ARG A 672 -14.66 13.74 15.86
N LYS A 673 -13.84 14.36 16.71
CA LYS A 673 -14.09 15.74 17.18
C LYS A 673 -13.82 16.75 16.06
N ILE A 674 -14.60 17.83 16.04
CA ILE A 674 -14.50 18.91 15.03
C ILE A 674 -13.14 19.61 15.11
N GLU A 675 -12.60 19.79 16.31
CA GLU A 675 -11.30 20.44 16.56
C GLU A 675 -10.08 19.58 16.17
N THR A 676 -10.28 18.31 15.83
CA THR A 676 -9.19 17.39 15.45
C THR A 676 -8.79 17.61 13.99
N GLN A 677 -7.57 18.13 13.78
CA GLN A 677 -7.00 18.34 12.44
C GLN A 677 -6.35 17.08 11.87
N THR A 678 -6.47 16.90 10.56
CA THR A 678 -5.79 15.83 9.82
C THR A 678 -4.30 16.13 9.74
N LYS A 679 -3.48 15.16 10.13
CA LYS A 679 -2.02 15.21 9.96
C LYS A 679 -1.62 14.11 8.97
N PRO A 680 -1.26 14.46 7.73
CA PRO A 680 -0.89 13.46 6.72
C PRO A 680 0.20 12.52 7.22
N ASN A 681 0.00 11.22 7.06
CA ASN A 681 0.91 10.14 7.49
C ASN A 681 1.22 10.08 9.00
N VAL A 682 0.52 10.85 9.85
CA VAL A 682 0.65 10.79 11.32
C VAL A 682 -0.66 10.25 11.90
N ASP A 683 -0.81 8.94 11.87
CA ASP A 683 -1.98 8.25 12.41
C ASP A 683 -1.69 6.79 12.80
N LEU A 684 -2.73 6.12 13.30
CA LEU A 684 -2.62 4.76 13.84
C LEU A 684 -2.35 3.70 12.77
N ILE A 685 -2.74 3.92 11.51
CA ILE A 685 -2.45 2.97 10.43
C ILE A 685 -0.97 3.02 10.04
N HIS A 686 -0.31 4.16 10.24
CA HIS A 686 1.13 4.34 10.08
C HIS A 686 1.92 4.05 11.37
N HIS A 687 1.29 3.42 12.37
CA HIS A 687 1.91 3.11 13.66
C HIS A 687 2.43 4.35 14.43
N LEU A 688 1.75 5.49 14.28
CA LEU A 688 2.04 6.74 14.99
C LEU A 688 0.81 7.22 15.77
N CYS A 689 1.03 7.93 16.87
CA CYS A 689 -0.05 8.57 17.62
C CYS A 689 -0.58 9.79 16.83
N PRO A 690 -1.88 9.85 16.47
CA PRO A 690 -2.43 11.00 15.75
C PRO A 690 -2.28 12.34 16.50
N SER A 691 -2.32 12.29 17.83
CA SER A 691 -2.24 13.50 18.66
C SER A 691 -0.80 14.01 18.85
N CYS A 692 0.18 13.14 19.13
CA CYS A 692 1.55 13.58 19.43
C CYS A 692 2.65 13.10 18.46
N GLY A 693 2.33 12.24 17.49
CA GLY A 693 3.28 11.70 16.51
C GLY A 693 4.20 10.59 17.03
N ALA A 694 4.17 10.25 18.32
CA ALA A 694 5.00 9.17 18.87
C ALA A 694 4.55 7.79 18.36
N SER A 695 5.48 6.90 18.03
CA SER A 695 5.14 5.50 17.73
C SER A 695 4.74 4.78 19.02
N PRO A 696 3.46 4.40 19.20
CA PRO A 696 3.02 3.75 20.42
C PRO A 696 3.51 2.30 20.44
N LYS A 697 4.27 1.90 21.48
CA LYS A 697 4.57 0.48 21.70
C LYS A 697 3.36 -0.20 22.35
N PHE A 698 2.67 -1.05 21.61
CA PHE A 698 1.62 -1.90 22.19
C PHE A 698 2.27 -3.06 22.96
N ALA A 699 2.68 -2.84 24.21
CA ALA A 699 3.15 -3.93 25.09
C ALA A 699 2.01 -4.86 25.56
N HIS A 700 0.76 -4.41 25.40
CA HIS A 700 -0.50 -4.99 25.87
C HIS A 700 -1.66 -4.25 25.17
N PRO A 701 -2.91 -4.76 25.20
CA PRO A 701 -4.06 -4.11 24.54
C PRO A 701 -4.46 -2.81 25.24
N THR A 702 -3.75 -1.72 24.94
CA THR A 702 -4.04 -0.39 25.47
C THR A 702 -4.70 0.48 24.42
N ASN A 703 -5.78 1.15 24.83
CA ASN A 703 -6.47 2.16 24.03
C ASN A 703 -5.95 3.59 24.24
N ARG A 704 -4.81 3.75 24.92
CA ARG A 704 -4.25 5.04 25.31
C ARG A 704 -2.81 5.18 24.87
N CYS A 705 -2.43 6.37 24.42
CA CYS A 705 -1.04 6.71 24.14
C CYS A 705 -0.25 6.85 25.45
N GLU A 706 0.87 6.12 25.58
CA GLU A 706 1.77 6.21 26.74
C GLU A 706 2.48 7.57 26.88
N TYR A 707 2.58 8.34 25.78
CA TYR A 707 3.30 9.62 25.75
C TYR A 707 2.39 10.81 26.06
N CYS A 708 1.30 10.99 25.31
CA CYS A 708 0.40 12.14 25.48
C CYS A 708 -0.89 11.83 26.23
N GLY A 709 -1.15 10.56 26.55
CA GLY A 709 -2.35 10.15 27.28
C GLY A 709 -3.64 10.17 26.47
N VAL A 710 -3.63 10.52 25.17
CA VAL A 710 -4.85 10.51 24.35
C VAL A 710 -5.43 9.10 24.26
N ILE A 711 -6.77 9.00 24.31
CA ILE A 711 -7.48 7.74 24.07
C ILE A 711 -7.75 7.62 22.57
N PHE A 712 -7.23 6.57 21.94
CA PHE A 712 -7.23 6.40 20.48
C PHE A 712 -8.65 6.35 19.89
N ASN A 713 -9.54 5.57 20.49
CA ASN A 713 -10.92 5.43 20.01
C ASN A 713 -11.93 6.39 20.67
N SER A 714 -11.47 7.52 21.23
CA SER A 714 -12.36 8.56 21.79
C SER A 714 -12.98 9.50 20.75
N GLY A 715 -12.42 9.52 19.53
CA GLY A 715 -12.71 10.53 18.51
C GLY A 715 -11.89 11.81 18.65
N GLN A 716 -11.12 11.99 19.74
CA GLN A 716 -10.21 13.12 19.91
C GLN A 716 -8.89 12.92 19.14
N ALA A 717 -8.40 11.68 19.05
CA ALA A 717 -7.16 11.36 18.36
C ALA A 717 -7.34 11.36 16.85
N ASP A 718 -8.28 10.57 16.35
CA ASP A 718 -8.52 10.35 14.91
C ASP A 718 -9.96 9.86 14.71
N TRP A 719 -10.34 9.58 13.46
CA TRP A 719 -11.61 8.97 13.08
C TRP A 719 -11.79 7.58 13.70
N VAL A 720 -12.95 7.36 14.31
CA VAL A 720 -13.34 6.10 14.96
C VAL A 720 -14.54 5.51 14.24
N LEU A 721 -14.51 4.22 13.95
CA LEU A 721 -15.68 3.49 13.44
C LEU A 721 -16.67 3.29 14.59
N THR A 722 -17.75 4.06 14.59
CA THR A 722 -18.75 4.09 15.67
C THR A 722 -19.99 3.26 15.38
N GLU A 723 -20.29 3.00 14.11
CA GLU A 723 -21.46 2.20 13.74
C GLU A 723 -21.25 1.43 12.44
N ILE A 724 -21.81 0.22 12.38
CA ILE A 724 -21.93 -0.58 11.17
C ILE A 724 -23.40 -0.97 11.05
N THR A 725 -24.08 -0.37 10.08
CA THR A 725 -25.51 -0.51 9.83
C THR A 725 -25.72 -1.18 8.48
N GLN A 726 -26.69 -2.08 8.39
CA GLN A 726 -27.03 -2.65 7.10
C GLN A 726 -27.77 -1.64 6.23
N THR A 727 -27.59 -1.73 4.91
CA THR A 727 -28.23 -0.81 3.96
C THR A 727 -29.76 -0.80 4.06
N VAL A 728 -30.39 -1.90 4.48
CA VAL A 728 -31.85 -2.02 4.68
C VAL A 728 -32.36 -1.45 6.01
N GLU A 729 -31.45 -1.19 6.94
CA GLU A 729 -31.73 -0.59 8.27
C GLU A 729 -31.43 0.91 8.29
N TRP A 730 -30.66 1.40 7.30
CA TRP A 730 -30.35 2.81 7.16
C TRP A 730 -31.58 3.61 6.74
N ASP A 731 -32.01 4.49 7.65
CA ASP A 731 -33.14 5.39 7.43
C ASP A 731 -32.68 6.84 7.59
N THR A 732 -32.57 7.56 6.47
CA THR A 732 -32.22 8.98 6.44
C THR A 732 -33.33 9.90 6.94
N THR A 733 -34.54 9.38 7.14
CA THR A 733 -35.76 10.16 7.40
C THR A 733 -36.27 10.08 8.83
N ASN A 734 -35.59 9.34 9.72
CA ASN A 734 -35.97 9.26 11.13
C ASN A 734 -35.65 10.55 11.88
N VAL A 735 -36.55 11.53 11.73
CA VAL A 735 -36.74 12.62 12.67
C VAL A 735 -37.28 11.97 13.95
N SER A 736 -36.39 11.69 14.90
CA SER A 736 -36.81 11.26 16.24
C SER A 736 -37.73 12.33 16.82
N ASN A 737 -38.94 11.95 17.26
CA ASN A 737 -39.88 12.80 18.04
C ASN A 737 -39.33 13.19 19.43
N LEU A 738 -38.02 13.14 19.62
CA LEU A 738 -37.35 13.56 20.85
C LEU A 738 -37.45 15.08 20.93
N LYS A 739 -37.85 15.61 22.10
CA LYS A 739 -37.67 17.05 22.38
C LYS A 739 -36.21 17.42 22.08
N SER A 740 -35.97 18.60 21.51
CA SER A 740 -34.62 19.06 21.13
C SER A 740 -33.63 18.78 22.25
N LEU A 741 -32.65 17.90 21.98
CA LEU A 741 -31.55 17.63 22.89
C LEU A 741 -30.80 18.94 23.19
N PRO A 742 -30.28 19.14 24.41
CA PRO A 742 -29.39 20.26 24.69
C PRO A 742 -28.19 20.23 23.74
N ASN A 743 -27.75 21.40 23.25
CA ASN A 743 -26.67 21.53 22.25
C ASN A 743 -25.33 20.87 22.66
N GLU A 744 -25.12 20.65 23.96
CA GLU A 744 -23.91 20.05 24.54
C GLU A 744 -23.91 18.51 24.52
N VAL A 745 -25.03 17.88 24.14
CA VAL A 745 -25.22 16.43 24.24
C VAL A 745 -25.15 15.80 22.85
N THR A 746 -24.15 14.95 22.63
CA THR A 746 -24.03 14.13 21.43
C THR A 746 -24.91 12.89 21.55
N LYS A 747 -25.96 12.79 20.71
CA LYS A 747 -26.91 11.67 20.71
C LYS A 747 -26.20 10.36 20.41
N GLN A 748 -25.34 10.35 19.39
CA GLN A 748 -24.62 9.15 18.95
C GLN A 748 -23.79 8.51 20.08
N LEU A 749 -23.22 9.32 20.96
CA LEU A 749 -22.42 8.85 22.09
C LEU A 749 -23.27 8.16 23.15
N LEU A 750 -24.49 8.65 23.39
CA LEU A 750 -25.45 8.02 24.29
C LEU A 750 -25.96 6.69 23.72
N GLU A 751 -26.23 6.63 22.42
CA GLU A 751 -26.64 5.41 21.72
C GLU A 751 -25.53 4.35 21.67
N ASP A 752 -24.28 4.76 21.43
CA ASP A 752 -23.11 3.87 21.50
C ASP A 752 -22.96 3.27 22.91
N ARG A 753 -23.07 4.11 23.96
CA ARG A 753 -23.01 3.64 25.34
C ARG A 753 -24.17 2.70 25.70
N ALA A 754 -25.39 3.01 25.27
CA ALA A 754 -26.55 2.14 25.50
C ALA A 754 -26.39 0.78 24.79
N SER A 755 -25.88 0.78 23.55
CA SER A 755 -25.58 -0.43 22.78
C SER A 755 -24.49 -1.28 23.46
N THR A 756 -23.42 -0.63 23.95
CA THR A 756 -22.34 -1.26 24.72
C THR A 756 -22.88 -2.02 25.94
N VAL A 757 -23.67 -1.33 26.79
CA VAL A 757 -24.26 -1.93 27.99
C VAL A 757 -25.26 -3.03 27.63
N PHE A 758 -26.00 -2.87 26.54
CA PHE A 758 -26.96 -3.87 26.08
C PHE A 758 -26.28 -5.17 25.62
N TRP A 759 -25.16 -5.10 24.90
CA TRP A 759 -24.39 -6.29 24.56
C TRP A 759 -23.85 -7.00 25.81
N LYS A 760 -23.37 -6.25 26.81
CA LYS A 760 -22.98 -6.80 28.11
C LYS A 760 -24.16 -7.44 28.86
N TYR A 761 -25.36 -6.89 28.71
CA TYR A 761 -26.59 -7.51 29.21
C TYR A 761 -26.92 -8.84 28.51
N ILE A 762 -26.80 -8.91 27.18
CA ILE A 762 -26.94 -10.18 26.43
C ILE A 762 -25.94 -11.22 26.95
N HIS A 763 -24.68 -10.82 27.12
CA HIS A 763 -23.63 -11.67 27.67
C HIS A 763 -23.98 -12.18 29.08
N TYR A 764 -24.43 -11.27 29.96
CA TYR A 764 -24.86 -11.60 31.32
C TYR A 764 -26.01 -12.62 31.35
N GLN A 765 -27.01 -12.44 30.49
CA GLN A 765 -28.14 -13.37 30.40
C GLN A 765 -27.73 -14.73 29.85
N SER A 766 -26.74 -14.78 28.97
CA SER A 766 -26.38 -16.00 28.25
C SER A 766 -25.34 -16.86 28.95
N ILE A 767 -24.38 -16.25 29.63
CA ILE A 767 -23.20 -16.95 30.17
C ILE A 767 -23.32 -17.13 31.69
N PRO A 768 -23.28 -18.37 32.20
CA PRO A 768 -23.25 -18.63 33.65
C PRO A 768 -22.05 -17.96 34.31
N ASN A 769 -22.24 -17.47 35.54
CA ASN A 769 -21.22 -16.75 36.33
C ASN A 769 -20.65 -15.50 35.66
N SER A 770 -21.29 -14.96 34.62
CA SER A 770 -20.86 -13.70 34.03
C SER A 770 -21.01 -12.55 35.03
N GLN A 771 -19.96 -11.75 35.15
CA GLN A 771 -19.96 -10.58 36.02
C GLN A 771 -19.62 -9.29 35.25
N ILE A 772 -19.72 -9.32 33.91
CA ILE A 772 -19.38 -8.23 32.99
C ILE A 772 -20.15 -6.92 33.27
N LEU A 773 -21.34 -7.01 33.87
CA LEU A 773 -22.18 -5.86 34.26
C LEU A 773 -21.93 -5.34 35.68
N PHE A 774 -21.08 -5.99 36.47
CA PHE A 774 -20.93 -5.68 37.90
C PHE A 774 -20.48 -4.23 38.16
N ARG A 775 -19.46 -3.76 37.44
CA ARG A 775 -18.97 -2.37 37.55
C ARG A 775 -19.82 -1.36 36.77
N GLU A 776 -20.69 -1.86 35.88
CA GLU A 776 -21.49 -1.07 34.96
C GLU A 776 -22.96 -0.99 35.34
N SER A 777 -23.33 -1.44 36.54
CA SER A 777 -24.70 -1.39 37.07
C SER A 777 -24.70 -0.77 38.45
N SER A 778 -25.79 -0.08 38.81
CA SER A 778 -26.01 0.25 40.23
C SER A 778 -26.14 -1.03 41.06
N ASP A 779 -25.79 -1.01 42.34
CA ASP A 779 -25.87 -2.22 43.19
C ASP A 779 -27.30 -2.77 43.27
N GLN A 780 -28.28 -1.86 43.38
CA GLN A 780 -29.70 -2.22 43.37
C GLN A 780 -30.12 -2.86 42.04
N SER A 781 -29.66 -2.31 40.90
CA SER A 781 -29.96 -2.84 39.58
C SER A 781 -29.30 -4.20 39.34
N TYR A 782 -28.05 -4.37 39.80
CA TYR A 782 -27.33 -5.63 39.68
C TYR A 782 -28.01 -6.74 40.49
N LEU A 783 -28.48 -6.45 41.71
CA LEU A 783 -29.27 -7.39 42.50
C LEU A 783 -30.59 -7.78 41.82
N LYS A 784 -31.25 -6.82 41.16
CA LYS A 784 -32.50 -7.06 40.40
C LYS A 784 -32.30 -7.91 39.13
N LEU A 785 -31.11 -7.92 38.54
CA LEU A 785 -30.80 -8.76 37.38
C LEU A 785 -30.88 -10.27 37.69
N GLY A 786 -30.80 -10.66 38.97
CA GLY A 786 -30.85 -12.06 39.39
C GLY A 786 -29.53 -12.78 39.08
N LYS A 787 -29.58 -14.09 38.83
CA LYS A 787 -28.37 -14.88 38.51
C LYS A 787 -27.97 -14.74 37.03
N PRO A 788 -26.68 -14.73 36.67
CA PRO A 788 -26.24 -14.76 35.27
C PRO A 788 -26.51 -16.13 34.61
N GLY A 789 -26.69 -16.15 33.29
CA GLY A 789 -26.87 -17.37 32.50
C GLY A 789 -28.30 -17.94 32.48
N ASN A 790 -29.33 -17.13 32.76
CA ASN A 790 -30.72 -17.58 32.81
C ASN A 790 -31.36 -17.81 31.42
N GLU A 791 -30.88 -17.11 30.38
CA GLU A 791 -31.42 -17.18 29.03
C GLU A 791 -30.26 -17.29 28.02
N PRO A 792 -29.80 -18.51 27.66
CA PRO A 792 -28.78 -18.68 26.63
C PRO A 792 -29.27 -18.17 25.28
N MET A 793 -28.65 -17.11 24.77
CA MET A 793 -29.01 -16.46 23.52
C MET A 793 -28.15 -16.95 22.36
N PHE A 794 -28.79 -17.45 21.31
CA PHE A 794 -28.11 -17.95 20.10
C PHE A 794 -28.20 -16.90 18.99
N SER A 795 -27.07 -16.66 18.32
CA SER A 795 -26.94 -15.73 17.18
C SER A 795 -27.65 -14.36 17.35
N PRO A 796 -27.45 -13.64 18.46
CA PRO A 796 -28.08 -12.34 18.67
C PRO A 796 -27.61 -11.30 17.65
N VAL A 797 -28.54 -10.46 17.20
CA VAL A 797 -28.30 -9.35 16.26
C VAL A 797 -28.99 -8.10 16.78
N VAL A 798 -28.27 -6.97 16.85
CA VAL A 798 -28.86 -5.64 17.10
C VAL A 798 -28.99 -4.91 15.77
N GLY A 799 -30.21 -4.52 15.41
CA GLY A 799 -30.49 -3.77 14.18
C GLY A 799 -30.55 -2.26 14.37
N SER A 800 -30.90 -1.76 15.57
CA SER A 800 -30.83 -0.32 15.88
C SER A 800 -30.85 -0.04 17.37
N CYS A 801 -30.25 1.07 17.78
CA CYS A 801 -30.37 1.68 19.09
C CYS A 801 -30.79 3.14 18.90
N HIS A 802 -31.89 3.55 19.51
CA HIS A 802 -32.44 4.90 19.37
C HIS A 802 -32.71 5.52 20.73
N LEU A 803 -32.15 6.71 20.98
CA LEU A 803 -32.46 7.49 22.17
C LEU A 803 -33.93 7.93 22.12
N VAL A 804 -34.70 7.56 23.15
CA VAL A 804 -36.14 7.87 23.26
C VAL A 804 -36.47 8.82 24.41
N ASN A 805 -35.59 8.92 25.42
CA ASN A 805 -35.76 9.86 26.52
C ASN A 805 -34.39 10.28 27.08
N PHE A 806 -34.26 11.55 27.45
CA PHE A 806 -33.08 12.10 28.12
C PHE A 806 -33.52 13.15 29.15
N GLU A 807 -33.22 12.89 30.42
CA GLU A 807 -33.60 13.71 31.56
C GLU A 807 -32.35 14.37 32.15
N LYS A 808 -32.02 15.58 31.68
CA LYS A 808 -30.84 16.33 32.17
C LYS A 808 -31.00 16.82 33.62
N GLU A 809 -32.23 17.15 34.02
CA GLU A 809 -32.53 17.76 35.32
C GLU A 809 -32.73 16.73 36.46
N SER A 810 -32.85 15.44 36.14
CA SER A 810 -32.92 14.41 37.16
C SER A 810 -31.55 14.18 37.81
N LYS A 811 -31.55 13.87 39.11
CA LYS A 811 -30.36 13.49 39.88
C LYS A 811 -30.59 12.11 40.49
N PRO A 812 -29.87 11.05 40.07
CA PRO A 812 -28.92 11.02 38.94
C PRO A 812 -29.61 11.24 37.58
N GLN A 813 -28.87 11.74 36.59
CA GLN A 813 -29.40 11.93 35.23
C GLN A 813 -29.79 10.59 34.63
N ARG A 814 -30.82 10.60 33.79
CA ARG A 814 -31.39 9.37 33.19
C ARG A 814 -31.49 9.48 31.69
N MET A 815 -31.24 8.37 31.01
CA MET A 815 -31.52 8.21 29.60
C MET A 815 -32.16 6.86 29.31
N SER A 816 -33.02 6.82 28.31
CA SER A 816 -33.60 5.57 27.83
C SER A 816 -33.39 5.45 26.32
N CYS A 817 -32.89 4.29 25.90
CA CYS A 817 -32.76 3.93 24.51
C CYS A 817 -33.65 2.74 24.18
N GLU A 818 -34.26 2.79 23.01
CA GLU A 818 -34.96 1.66 22.42
C GLU A 818 -34.01 0.88 21.52
N ILE A 819 -33.99 -0.44 21.69
CA ILE A 819 -33.15 -1.35 20.95
C ILE A 819 -34.04 -2.33 20.20
N ARG A 820 -33.84 -2.39 18.89
CA ARG A 820 -34.45 -3.42 18.02
C ARG A 820 -33.40 -4.46 17.74
N TRP A 821 -33.71 -5.70 18.08
CA TRP A 821 -32.76 -6.80 18.03
C TRP A 821 -33.49 -8.11 17.74
N SER A 822 -32.76 -9.14 17.39
CA SER A 822 -33.30 -10.48 17.21
C SER A 822 -32.39 -11.51 17.86
N VAL A 823 -32.98 -12.62 18.27
CA VAL A 823 -32.27 -13.70 18.96
C VAL A 823 -33.00 -15.02 18.78
N ALA A 824 -32.25 -16.11 18.62
CA ALA A 824 -32.81 -17.45 18.66
C ALA A 824 -32.76 -18.00 20.10
N ARG A 825 -33.88 -18.53 20.61
CA ARG A 825 -33.94 -19.16 21.94
C ARG A 825 -33.20 -20.50 22.02
N LYS A 826 -32.94 -21.10 20.87
CA LYS A 826 -32.23 -22.38 20.73
C LYS A 826 -31.50 -22.40 19.41
N LYS A 827 -30.34 -23.05 19.39
CA LYS A 827 -29.58 -23.29 18.16
C LYS A 827 -30.45 -23.86 17.04
N GLY A 828 -30.37 -23.24 15.86
CA GLY A 828 -31.08 -23.67 14.65
C GLY A 828 -32.54 -23.23 14.54
N LEU A 829 -33.10 -22.54 15.55
CA LEU A 829 -34.40 -21.90 15.42
C LEU A 829 -34.28 -20.55 14.70
N LEU A 830 -35.38 -20.13 14.05
CA LEU A 830 -35.47 -18.80 13.48
C LEU A 830 -35.36 -17.75 14.60
N PRO A 831 -34.54 -16.69 14.41
CA PRO A 831 -34.46 -15.60 15.38
C PRO A 831 -35.82 -14.91 15.56
N GLU A 832 -36.20 -14.69 16.81
CA GLU A 832 -37.36 -13.89 17.19
C GLU A 832 -36.96 -12.42 17.23
N HIS A 833 -37.79 -11.55 16.66
CA HIS A 833 -37.61 -10.11 16.75
C HIS A 833 -38.02 -9.62 18.13
N ARG A 834 -37.26 -8.69 18.71
CA ARG A 834 -37.50 -8.15 20.03
C ARG A 834 -37.29 -6.64 20.01
N ARG A 835 -38.11 -5.94 20.79
CA ARG A 835 -37.94 -4.53 21.08
C ARG A 835 -37.77 -4.35 22.57
N SER A 836 -36.62 -3.83 22.99
CA SER A 836 -36.31 -3.58 24.39
C SER A 836 -36.06 -2.11 24.64
N ARG A 837 -36.49 -1.59 25.79
CA ARG A 837 -36.08 -0.28 26.29
C ARG A 837 -35.07 -0.47 27.39
N ILE A 838 -33.84 -0.03 27.18
CA ILE A 838 -32.79 0.02 28.18
C ILE A 838 -32.77 1.41 28.81
N THR A 839 -32.69 1.47 30.13
CA THR A 839 -32.55 2.73 30.88
C THR A 839 -31.22 2.74 31.60
N LEU A 840 -30.47 3.82 31.42
CA LEU A 840 -29.18 4.05 32.04
C LEU A 840 -29.23 5.30 32.94
N VAL A 841 -28.47 5.26 34.03
CA VAL A 841 -28.32 6.36 35.00
C VAL A 841 -26.88 6.84 35.03
N LEU A 842 -26.67 8.15 35.11
CA LEU A 842 -25.35 8.74 35.29
C LEU A 842 -25.21 9.24 36.74
N PRO A 843 -24.53 8.49 37.63
CA PRO A 843 -24.44 8.83 39.05
C PRO A 843 -23.47 9.99 39.36
N SER A 844 -22.42 10.14 38.55
CA SER A 844 -21.38 11.15 38.66
C SER A 844 -21.00 11.68 37.29
N GLU A 845 -20.24 12.77 37.22
CA GLU A 845 -19.83 13.36 35.94
C GLU A 845 -19.02 12.38 35.09
N ARG A 846 -19.33 12.33 33.79
CA ARG A 846 -18.62 11.52 32.80
C ARG A 846 -17.35 12.24 32.35
N PRO A 847 -16.17 11.58 32.31
CA PRO A 847 -14.95 12.20 31.81
C PRO A 847 -15.09 12.66 30.35
N LYS A 848 -14.83 13.94 30.08
CA LYS A 848 -14.94 14.52 28.73
C LYS A 848 -14.00 13.89 27.70
N SER A 849 -12.84 13.39 28.14
CA SER A 849 -11.85 12.73 27.28
C SER A 849 -12.23 11.29 26.87
N LEU A 850 -13.28 10.72 27.47
CA LEU A 850 -13.68 9.33 27.22
C LEU A 850 -14.23 9.11 25.81
N GLY A 851 -15.00 10.07 25.29
CA GLY A 851 -15.58 10.01 23.95
C GLY A 851 -16.36 8.70 23.69
N PHE A 852 -16.02 7.99 22.62
CA PHE A 852 -16.59 6.67 22.25
C PHE A 852 -15.88 5.47 22.88
N SER A 853 -14.96 5.71 23.82
CA SER A 853 -14.21 4.64 24.48
C SER A 853 -14.92 4.12 25.73
N GLU A 854 -14.46 2.97 26.21
CA GLU A 854 -14.83 2.44 27.53
C GLU A 854 -13.83 2.89 28.58
N ILE A 855 -14.29 3.02 29.83
CA ILE A 855 -13.41 3.32 30.96
C ILE A 855 -12.37 2.21 31.10
N SER A 856 -11.11 2.61 31.02
CA SER A 856 -9.93 1.77 31.21
C SER A 856 -9.12 2.27 32.41
N CYS A 857 -8.10 1.52 32.81
CA CYS A 857 -7.21 1.94 33.89
C CYS A 857 -6.58 3.31 33.57
N GLU A 858 -6.71 4.28 34.47
CA GLU A 858 -6.20 5.64 34.26
C GLU A 858 -4.68 5.71 34.07
N ASN A 859 -3.94 4.72 34.60
CA ASN A 859 -2.48 4.71 34.54
C ASN A 859 -1.91 4.08 33.28
N CYS A 860 -2.41 2.91 32.90
CA CYS A 860 -1.84 2.14 31.78
C CYS A 860 -2.79 2.00 30.60
N GLY A 861 -4.06 2.40 30.72
CA GLY A 861 -5.06 2.24 29.64
C GLY A 861 -5.54 0.81 29.42
N ALA A 862 -5.13 -0.15 30.28
CA ALA A 862 -5.59 -1.52 30.19
C ALA A 862 -7.08 -1.67 30.55
N PRO A 863 -7.80 -2.64 29.96
CA PRO A 863 -9.19 -2.91 30.32
C PRO A 863 -9.31 -3.23 31.81
N LEU A 864 -10.45 -2.85 32.42
CA LEU A 864 -10.70 -3.15 33.82
C LEU A 864 -10.96 -4.66 33.98
N PRO A 865 -10.32 -5.35 34.95
CA PRO A 865 -10.48 -6.78 35.18
C PRO A 865 -11.87 -7.15 35.70
N GLU A 866 -12.22 -8.42 35.54
CA GLU A 866 -13.45 -9.00 36.07
C GLU A 866 -13.35 -9.25 37.60
N VAL A 867 -13.79 -8.22 38.35
CA VAL A 867 -14.85 -8.27 39.39
C VAL A 867 -14.50 -8.04 40.84
N ASP A 868 -13.42 -8.53 41.41
CA ASP A 868 -13.08 -8.19 42.82
C ASP A 868 -11.71 -7.52 42.97
N SER A 869 -11.06 -7.26 41.85
CA SER A 869 -9.77 -6.59 41.88
C SER A 869 -9.95 -5.13 42.29
N SER A 870 -9.36 -4.76 43.42
CA SER A 870 -9.17 -3.37 43.80
C SER A 870 -8.02 -2.73 43.02
N ALA A 871 -7.23 -3.52 42.28
CA ALA A 871 -6.07 -3.09 41.49
C ALA A 871 -6.15 -3.51 40.01
N CYS A 872 -5.47 -2.79 39.13
CA CYS A 872 -5.35 -3.14 37.72
C CYS A 872 -4.42 -4.36 37.55
N GLY A 873 -4.86 -5.40 36.84
CA GLY A 873 -4.05 -6.61 36.62
C GLY A 873 -2.73 -6.39 35.86
N TYR A 874 -2.58 -5.24 35.18
CA TYR A 874 -1.39 -4.90 34.40
C TYR A 874 -0.41 -3.99 35.15
N CYS A 875 -0.90 -2.88 35.72
CA CYS A 875 -0.05 -1.88 36.37
C CYS A 875 -0.20 -1.81 37.90
N GLN A 876 -1.05 -2.65 38.48
CA GLN A 876 -1.31 -2.76 39.92
C GLN A 876 -1.84 -1.49 40.60
N LYS A 877 -2.15 -0.42 39.87
CA LYS A 877 -2.83 0.77 40.42
C LYS A 877 -4.27 0.45 40.82
N VAL A 878 -4.73 1.13 41.87
CA VAL A 878 -6.11 1.01 42.36
C VAL A 878 -7.12 1.36 41.25
N ILE A 879 -8.18 0.57 41.13
CA ILE A 879 -9.28 0.79 40.17
C ILE A 879 -10.61 0.97 40.91
N PRO A 880 -11.53 1.80 40.40
CA PRO A 880 -12.77 2.12 41.10
C PRO A 880 -13.78 0.97 41.04
N GLY A 881 -14.54 0.76 42.13
CA GLY A 881 -15.57 -0.29 42.21
C GLY A 881 -16.68 -0.17 41.17
N LYS A 882 -17.08 1.07 40.85
CA LYS A 882 -18.03 1.41 39.77
C LYS A 882 -17.36 2.36 38.80
N ILE A 883 -17.73 2.28 37.54
CA ILE A 883 -17.20 3.18 36.52
C ILE A 883 -17.92 4.53 36.58
N SER A 884 -17.22 5.62 36.25
CA SER A 884 -17.77 6.98 36.15
C SER A 884 -18.37 7.22 34.75
N ASP A 885 -19.37 6.43 34.37
CA ASP A 885 -20.11 6.55 33.11
C ASP A 885 -21.57 6.12 33.31
N TRP A 886 -22.39 6.12 32.25
CA TRP A 886 -23.78 5.68 32.30
C TRP A 886 -23.89 4.20 32.71
N LEU A 887 -24.50 3.96 33.87
CA LEU A 887 -24.69 2.64 34.45
C LEU A 887 -26.06 2.07 34.09
N PHE A 888 -26.12 0.75 33.95
CA PHE A 888 -27.35 -0.01 33.80
C PHE A 888 -28.29 0.22 35.00
N GLU A 889 -29.51 0.69 34.71
CA GLU A 889 -30.58 0.82 35.69
C GLU A 889 -31.61 -0.30 35.53
N SER A 890 -32.17 -0.45 34.33
CA SER A 890 -33.22 -1.44 34.04
C SER A 890 -33.38 -1.69 32.55
N ILE A 891 -34.06 -2.80 32.22
CA ILE A 891 -34.48 -3.11 30.85
C ILE A 891 -35.92 -3.63 30.85
N GLN A 892 -36.71 -3.18 29.88
CA GLN A 892 -38.09 -3.62 29.69
C GLN A 892 -38.29 -4.10 28.25
N ILE A 893 -38.89 -5.28 28.07
CA ILE A 893 -39.33 -5.74 26.75
C ILE A 893 -40.62 -5.00 26.40
N ILE A 894 -40.61 -4.24 25.30
CA ILE A 894 -41.75 -3.46 24.82
C ILE A 894 -42.67 -4.35 23.97
N SER A 895 -42.09 -5.20 23.12
CA SER A 895 -42.83 -6.16 22.28
C SER A 895 -41.94 -7.33 21.86
N LEU A 896 -42.57 -8.51 21.73
CA LEU A 896 -42.05 -9.71 21.06
C LEU A 896 -42.55 -9.77 19.61
#